data_AF-A0A9K3KTG0-F1
#
_entry.id   AF-A0A9K3KTG0-F1
#
_cell.length_a   1.000
_cell.length_b   1.000
_cell.length_c   1.000
_cell.angle_alpha   90.00
_cell.angle_beta   90.00
_cell.angle_gamma   90.00
#
_symmetry.space_group_name_H-M   'P 1'
#
loop_
_entity.id
_entity.type
_entity.pdbx_description
1 polymer ?
#
loop_
_entity_poly.entity_id
_entity_poly.type
_entity_poly.pdbx_seq_one_letter_code
_entity_poly.pdbx_strand_id
1 'polypeptide(L)'
;MGDTVATHSRTAKLLKMLSKDFQNKSWPSNKETLKACLKKMNIQAVPEVANWLFKRSEKMPESMKWKKVVTRVMTTLKDPKIGCLSGTNKSLIWNKDRIRSFIEVYGHNASGATIQNDSVAAAAVPPTPHTFDGADDIIFVDTVEKLSSISKDFPFCPTATANCDTVVAIDCQGVPDDLFLVSVGTSTQTFLFDGVKLGEETICEFLADLLACEGIIKLFHDLHNDIAAISRIGGLSPPVSTFDSQLAIESITKEHLVGFHEMLTFVGHEPHPLEQKMKILLKSDSEAFSRRPLSRDCLEYAALYVKLLLQAKDGLQEDVGEQWEAVQRASDARAKMAVESDGARHVCFDASNNYDIASFELMMELCPDAMMGPTVLQVSDDSNVLLRLLPDDLRVSLEGSTQYISDIQLDKGREPFAWIHGKRVRLGDDNRLVQPNDVDSIVEKVGSFGFDNRAGLEQQLHRISAIRNRPDDIIGLTLRVGRHVSGNANMIADLLFADTTQSILFMGEPGSGKTTVVREVTKQLAEQFNVCIVDTSNEIAGDGDVPHPCVGYARRMMVPSLDQQSNVMIECVQNHTPEVMVIDEIGRPNEVEAARTCKQRGVRLIASAHGDLRKLVKNPKIRGLVGGVETVTLGDMAARAESKKKKGGENSSGGLQKLKSQRGGPPTFDIIVELRRGEQHVWRIITDVGTAVDKILDGQEFEAQRRTRNPETGALSLELEWA
;
A
#
# COMPACT_ATOMS: atom_id res chain seq x y z
N MET A 1 -16.14 23.60 -12.34
CA MET A 1 -15.46 22.48 -11.67
C MET A 1 -16.31 21.21 -11.54
N GLY A 2 -17.59 21.19 -11.97
CA GLY A 2 -18.43 19.97 -11.95
C GLY A 2 -18.18 18.98 -13.10
N ASP A 3 -17.40 19.34 -14.12
CA ASP A 3 -17.15 18.46 -15.28
C ASP A 3 -16.05 17.41 -15.04
N THR A 4 -15.14 17.63 -14.10
CA THR A 4 -13.95 16.80 -13.87
C THR A 4 -14.30 15.42 -13.30
N VAL A 5 -15.26 15.34 -12.36
CA VAL A 5 -15.66 14.09 -11.71
C VAL A 5 -16.44 13.18 -12.67
N ALA A 6 -17.29 13.76 -13.51
CA ALA A 6 -18.04 13.03 -14.54
C ALA A 6 -17.12 12.49 -15.66
N THR A 7 -16.02 13.18 -15.97
CA THR A 7 -15.01 12.70 -16.93
C THR A 7 -14.22 11.50 -16.41
N HIS A 8 -13.86 11.43 -15.12
CA HIS A 8 -13.04 10.34 -14.57
C HIS A 8 -13.80 8.99 -14.48
N SER A 9 -15.06 9.02 -14.03
CA SER A 9 -15.95 7.84 -14.03
C SER A 9 -16.17 7.28 -15.44
N ARG A 10 -16.23 8.16 -16.45
CA ARG A 10 -16.40 7.78 -17.86
C ARG A 10 -15.11 7.20 -18.46
N THR A 11 -13.95 7.73 -18.10
CA THR A 11 -12.65 7.19 -18.51
C THR A 11 -12.49 5.77 -17.98
N ALA A 12 -12.64 5.52 -16.67
CA ALA A 12 -12.49 4.18 -16.09
C ALA A 12 -13.44 3.12 -16.71
N LYS A 13 -14.68 3.51 -17.04
CA LYS A 13 -15.66 2.63 -17.72
C LYS A 13 -15.27 2.34 -19.17
N LEU A 14 -14.68 3.33 -19.87
CA LEU A 14 -14.10 3.17 -21.19
C LEU A 14 -12.88 2.24 -21.14
N LEU A 15 -11.97 2.41 -20.17
CA LEU A 15 -10.77 1.57 -19.97
C LEU A 15 -11.14 0.09 -19.71
N LYS A 16 -12.19 -0.17 -18.90
CA LYS A 16 -12.74 -1.53 -18.68
C LYS A 16 -13.44 -2.12 -19.92
N MET A 17 -14.10 -1.29 -20.73
CA MET A 17 -14.68 -1.74 -22.02
C MET A 17 -13.58 -2.09 -23.03
N LEU A 18 -12.56 -1.24 -23.13
CA LEU A 18 -11.41 -1.41 -24.01
C LEU A 18 -10.67 -2.71 -23.66
N SER A 19 -10.33 -2.95 -22.39
CA SER A 19 -9.62 -4.20 -22.02
C SER A 19 -10.38 -5.48 -22.38
N LYS A 20 -11.73 -5.44 -22.39
CA LYS A 20 -12.60 -6.59 -22.70
C LYS A 20 -12.76 -6.85 -24.21
N ASP A 21 -12.82 -5.79 -25.03
CA ASP A 21 -12.95 -5.91 -26.49
C ASP A 21 -11.62 -6.23 -27.20
N PHE A 22 -10.47 -6.03 -26.54
CA PHE A 22 -9.13 -6.13 -27.14
C PHE A 22 -8.41 -7.46 -26.93
N GLN A 23 -8.90 -8.36 -26.09
CA GLN A 23 -8.25 -9.66 -25.87
C GLN A 23 -8.30 -10.61 -27.10
N ASN A 24 -9.09 -10.29 -28.13
CA ASN A 24 -9.42 -11.22 -29.23
C ASN A 24 -9.23 -10.67 -30.67
N LYS A 25 -8.39 -9.65 -30.91
CA LYS A 25 -8.24 -9.05 -32.28
C LYS A 25 -6.79 -9.05 -32.78
N SER A 26 -6.60 -9.33 -34.07
CA SER A 26 -5.33 -9.24 -34.80
C SER A 26 -4.91 -7.78 -35.06
N TRP A 27 -3.61 -7.52 -35.23
CA TRP A 27 -3.07 -6.17 -35.49
C TRP A 27 -3.50 -5.66 -36.87
N PRO A 28 -3.74 -4.34 -37.05
CA PRO A 28 -4.22 -3.81 -38.32
C PRO A 28 -3.11 -3.92 -39.37
N SER A 29 -3.44 -4.51 -40.51
CA SER A 29 -2.47 -4.81 -41.59
C SER A 29 -1.88 -3.58 -42.28
N ASN A 30 -2.48 -2.40 -42.11
CA ASN A 30 -1.96 -1.15 -42.62
C ASN A 30 -2.39 0.06 -41.77
N LYS A 31 -1.68 1.18 -41.99
CA LYS A 31 -1.90 2.47 -41.32
C LYS A 31 -3.35 2.99 -41.43
N GLU A 32 -4.01 2.76 -42.55
CA GLU A 32 -5.39 3.21 -42.79
C GLU A 32 -6.39 2.41 -41.94
N THR A 33 -6.12 1.12 -41.77
CA THR A 33 -6.91 0.22 -40.92
C THR A 33 -6.69 0.54 -39.44
N LEU A 34 -5.46 0.86 -39.01
CA LEU A 34 -5.19 1.35 -37.66
C LEU A 34 -5.94 2.67 -37.37
N LYS A 35 -5.89 3.63 -38.31
CA LYS A 35 -6.68 4.87 -38.21
C LYS A 35 -8.19 4.61 -38.15
N ALA A 36 -8.70 3.65 -38.91
CA ALA A 36 -10.11 3.26 -38.89
C ALA A 36 -10.52 2.60 -37.57
N CYS A 37 -9.65 1.75 -36.99
CA CYS A 37 -9.85 1.17 -35.66
C CYS A 37 -9.90 2.26 -34.57
N LEU A 38 -8.92 3.17 -34.55
CA LEU A 38 -8.89 4.29 -33.60
C LEU A 38 -10.12 5.20 -33.76
N LYS A 39 -10.55 5.46 -35.00
CA LYS A 39 -11.76 6.23 -35.29
C LYS A 39 -13.04 5.53 -34.84
N LYS A 40 -13.15 4.20 -34.99
CA LYS A 40 -14.26 3.38 -34.44
C LYS A 40 -14.33 3.42 -32.92
N MET A 41 -13.21 3.70 -32.25
CA MET A 41 -13.09 3.83 -30.80
C MET A 41 -13.36 5.26 -30.31
N ASN A 42 -13.82 6.16 -31.19
CA ASN A 42 -14.01 7.58 -30.89
C ASN A 42 -12.73 8.31 -30.45
N ILE A 43 -11.56 7.81 -30.84
CA ILE A 43 -10.25 8.44 -30.63
C ILE A 43 -9.84 9.12 -31.94
N GLN A 44 -9.84 10.46 -31.97
CA GLN A 44 -9.26 11.20 -33.10
C GLN A 44 -7.73 11.25 -32.93
N ALA A 45 -7.03 10.22 -33.42
CA ALA A 45 -5.57 10.23 -33.46
C ALA A 45 -5.05 11.15 -34.56
N VAL A 46 -4.10 12.03 -34.21
CA VAL A 46 -3.40 12.89 -35.17
C VAL A 46 -2.58 11.99 -36.12
N PRO A 47 -2.56 12.23 -37.45
CA PRO A 47 -1.89 11.35 -38.41
C PRO A 47 -0.43 11.00 -38.09
N GLU A 48 0.30 11.86 -37.39
CA GLU A 48 1.69 11.60 -36.97
C GLU A 48 1.78 10.51 -35.88
N VAL A 49 0.86 10.42 -34.92
CA VAL A 49 0.88 9.38 -33.88
C VAL A 49 0.51 8.01 -34.43
N ALA A 50 -0.50 7.96 -35.30
CA ALA A 50 -0.83 6.72 -36.00
C ALA A 50 0.33 6.22 -36.87
N ASN A 51 1.13 7.15 -37.41
CA ASN A 51 2.36 6.85 -38.13
C ASN A 51 3.47 6.30 -37.23
N TRP A 52 3.68 6.95 -36.09
CA TRP A 52 4.69 6.58 -35.09
C TRP A 52 4.40 5.18 -34.50
N LEU A 53 3.16 4.94 -34.08
CA LEU A 53 2.69 3.64 -33.59
C LEU A 53 2.87 2.53 -34.64
N PHE A 54 2.55 2.82 -35.90
CA PHE A 54 2.67 1.84 -36.99
C PHE A 54 4.14 1.48 -37.27
N LYS A 55 5.03 2.47 -37.43
CA LYS A 55 6.48 2.24 -37.67
C LYS A 55 7.15 1.43 -36.56
N ARG A 56 6.79 1.67 -35.30
CA ARG A 56 7.38 0.95 -34.17
C ARG A 56 6.83 -0.48 -34.04
N SER A 57 5.57 -0.68 -34.43
CA SER A 57 4.96 -2.02 -34.50
C SER A 57 5.58 -2.94 -35.55
N GLU A 58 6.31 -2.41 -36.54
CA GLU A 58 6.99 -3.22 -37.56
C GLU A 58 8.17 -4.02 -37.00
N LYS A 59 8.74 -3.61 -35.85
CA LYS A 59 9.86 -4.29 -35.20
C LYS A 59 9.45 -5.31 -34.11
N MET A 60 8.16 -5.61 -33.98
CA MET A 60 7.63 -6.37 -32.84
C MET A 60 6.92 -7.68 -33.26
N PRO A 61 6.88 -8.71 -32.41
CA PRO A 61 6.02 -9.88 -32.59
C PRO A 61 4.52 -9.50 -32.58
N GLU A 62 3.71 -10.11 -33.44
CA GLU A 62 2.25 -9.86 -33.59
C GLU A 62 1.49 -9.89 -32.25
N SER A 63 1.87 -10.79 -31.35
CA SER A 63 1.30 -10.98 -30.01
C SER A 63 1.51 -9.79 -29.06
N MET A 64 2.56 -8.98 -29.30
CA MET A 64 2.98 -7.90 -28.42
C MET A 64 2.58 -6.50 -28.89
N LYS A 65 2.31 -6.33 -30.19
CA LYS A 65 1.97 -5.02 -30.80
C LYS A 65 0.79 -4.35 -30.10
N TRP A 66 -0.26 -5.11 -29.78
CA TRP A 66 -1.46 -4.56 -29.14
C TRP A 66 -1.27 -4.21 -27.67
N LYS A 67 -0.61 -5.07 -26.88
CA LYS A 67 -0.43 -4.83 -25.44
C LYS A 67 0.37 -3.55 -25.17
N LYS A 68 1.52 -3.37 -25.82
CA LYS A 68 2.35 -2.17 -25.62
C LYS A 68 1.66 -0.90 -26.13
N VAL A 69 0.99 -0.95 -27.28
CA VAL A 69 0.28 0.23 -27.81
C VAL A 69 -0.90 0.60 -26.93
N VAL A 70 -1.66 -0.38 -26.43
CA VAL A 70 -2.73 -0.12 -25.47
C VAL A 70 -2.15 0.43 -24.18
N THR A 71 -1.17 -0.22 -23.54
CA THR A 71 -0.54 0.29 -22.31
C THR A 71 -0.03 1.71 -22.50
N ARG A 72 0.72 2.01 -23.56
CA ARG A 72 1.28 3.35 -23.78
C ARG A 72 0.19 4.39 -24.08
N VAL A 73 -0.82 4.07 -24.89
CA VAL A 73 -1.99 4.94 -25.09
C VAL A 73 -2.72 5.19 -23.78
N MET A 74 -2.84 4.17 -22.93
CA MET A 74 -3.50 4.28 -21.63
C MET A 74 -2.69 5.12 -20.65
N THR A 75 -1.35 4.99 -20.62
CA THR A 75 -0.44 5.85 -19.85
C THR A 75 -0.51 7.30 -20.34
N THR A 76 -0.53 7.53 -21.67
CA THR A 76 -0.70 8.87 -22.26
C THR A 76 -2.07 9.47 -21.98
N LEU A 77 -3.12 8.65 -21.85
CA LEU A 77 -4.47 9.09 -21.47
C LEU A 77 -4.63 9.36 -19.97
N LYS A 78 -3.78 8.79 -19.12
CA LYS A 78 -3.70 9.09 -17.68
C LYS A 78 -3.01 10.44 -17.41
N ASP A 79 -2.23 10.98 -18.35
CA ASP A 79 -1.57 12.29 -18.20
C ASP A 79 -2.58 13.45 -18.31
N PRO A 80 -2.85 14.21 -17.22
CA PRO A 80 -3.80 15.32 -17.22
C PRO A 80 -3.38 16.49 -18.11
N LYS A 81 -2.11 16.56 -18.55
CA LYS A 81 -1.58 17.60 -19.44
C LYS A 81 -1.81 17.28 -20.92
N ILE A 82 -2.16 16.04 -21.27
CA ILE A 82 -2.27 15.54 -22.66
C ILE A 82 -3.72 15.22 -23.05
N GLY A 83 -4.56 14.78 -22.10
CA GLY A 83 -5.99 14.50 -22.33
C GLY A 83 -6.90 15.69 -22.04
N CYS A 84 -7.66 16.17 -23.03
CA CYS A 84 -8.81 17.05 -22.81
C CYS A 84 -10.09 16.39 -23.34
N LEU A 85 -11.07 16.14 -22.46
CA LEU A 85 -12.46 15.91 -22.84
C LEU A 85 -13.15 17.28 -22.91
N SER A 86 -13.06 17.96 -24.06
CA SER A 86 -13.88 19.17 -24.28
C SER A 86 -15.32 18.78 -24.57
N GLY A 87 -16.26 19.39 -23.87
CA GLY A 87 -17.68 19.04 -23.85
C GLY A 87 -18.43 19.14 -25.18
N THR A 88 -19.60 18.49 -25.17
CA THR A 88 -20.73 18.47 -26.13
C THR A 88 -20.72 17.46 -27.29
N ASN A 89 -19.61 16.79 -27.62
CA ASN A 89 -19.65 15.69 -28.58
C ASN A 89 -18.87 14.46 -28.10
N LYS A 90 -19.41 13.27 -28.40
CA LYS A 90 -19.00 11.94 -27.89
C LYS A 90 -17.57 11.49 -28.24
N SER A 91 -16.65 12.36 -28.68
CA SER A 91 -15.31 12.01 -29.19
C SER A 91 -14.16 12.52 -28.32
N LEU A 92 -13.13 11.70 -28.09
CA LEU A 92 -11.84 12.13 -27.55
C LEU A 92 -11.05 12.87 -28.65
N ILE A 93 -10.65 14.11 -28.38
CA ILE A 93 -9.84 14.93 -29.29
C ILE A 93 -8.44 15.06 -28.70
N TRP A 94 -7.45 14.54 -29.42
CA TRP A 94 -6.04 14.69 -29.10
C TRP A 94 -5.55 16.09 -29.48
N ASN A 95 -4.91 16.81 -28.55
CA ASN A 95 -4.42 18.17 -28.80
C ASN A 95 -3.23 18.14 -29.78
N LYS A 96 -3.45 18.68 -30.99
CA LYS A 96 -2.53 18.62 -32.13
C LYS A 96 -1.18 19.31 -31.86
N ASP A 97 -1.17 20.42 -31.13
CA ASP A 97 0.05 21.22 -30.94
C ASP A 97 0.96 20.63 -29.86
N ARG A 98 0.37 20.00 -28.82
CA ARG A 98 1.12 19.33 -27.74
C ARG A 98 1.67 17.97 -28.12
N ILE A 99 1.00 17.28 -29.04
CA ILE A 99 1.50 16.03 -29.62
C ILE A 99 2.65 16.31 -30.59
N ARG A 100 2.64 17.45 -31.26
CA ARG A 100 3.74 17.85 -32.14
C ARG A 100 5.03 18.06 -31.36
N SER A 101 4.98 18.71 -30.18
CA SER A 101 6.14 18.83 -29.31
C SER A 101 6.61 17.48 -28.76
N PHE A 102 5.69 16.56 -28.42
CA PHE A 102 6.04 15.19 -28.04
C PHE A 102 6.74 14.43 -29.18
N ILE A 103 6.28 14.58 -30.42
CA ILE A 103 6.89 13.90 -31.58
C ILE A 103 8.22 14.55 -31.99
N GLU A 104 8.38 15.86 -31.84
CA GLU A 104 9.65 16.55 -32.11
C GLU A 104 10.75 16.15 -31.11
N VAL A 105 10.39 15.87 -29.86
CA VAL A 105 11.34 15.40 -28.83
C VAL A 105 11.71 13.93 -29.01
N TYR A 106 10.77 13.06 -29.40
CA TYR A 106 10.97 11.59 -29.42
C TYR A 106 11.01 10.93 -30.82
N GLY A 107 10.82 11.68 -31.91
CA GLY A 107 10.60 11.14 -33.27
C GLY A 107 11.81 11.10 -34.20
N HIS A 108 12.93 11.74 -33.85
CA HIS A 108 14.11 11.84 -34.71
C HIS A 108 15.13 10.74 -34.40
N ASN A 109 14.88 9.48 -34.79
CA ASN A 109 15.92 8.43 -34.88
C ASN A 109 15.48 7.20 -35.71
N ALA A 110 14.81 7.40 -36.85
CA ALA A 110 14.47 6.28 -37.74
C ALA A 110 14.44 6.68 -39.22
N SER A 111 15.62 6.68 -39.86
CA SER A 111 15.74 6.62 -41.31
C SER A 111 16.88 5.70 -41.73
N GLY A 112 16.53 4.61 -42.43
CA GLY A 112 17.48 3.83 -43.22
C GLY A 112 17.23 2.33 -43.20
N ALA A 113 16.52 1.83 -44.21
CA ALA A 113 16.77 0.57 -44.94
C ALA A 113 15.44 -0.04 -45.43
N THR A 114 15.30 -0.08 -46.75
CA THR A 114 14.20 -0.72 -47.48
C THR A 114 14.54 -2.20 -47.66
N ILE A 115 13.64 -3.13 -47.31
CA ILE A 115 13.77 -4.56 -47.66
C ILE A 115 12.47 -5.04 -48.33
N GLN A 116 12.65 -5.74 -49.45
CA GLN A 116 11.63 -6.29 -50.33
C GLN A 116 10.87 -7.45 -49.67
N ASN A 117 9.57 -7.53 -49.97
CA ASN A 117 8.67 -8.62 -49.58
C ASN A 117 8.95 -9.87 -50.43
N ASP A 118 9.14 -11.02 -49.77
CA ASP A 118 8.82 -12.32 -50.33
C ASP A 118 7.87 -13.07 -49.39
N SER A 119 6.77 -13.55 -49.96
CA SER A 119 5.70 -14.28 -49.31
C SER A 119 5.96 -15.79 -49.34
N VAL A 120 5.93 -16.46 -48.19
CA VAL A 120 5.71 -17.92 -48.13
C VAL A 120 4.78 -18.28 -46.97
N ALA A 121 3.80 -19.13 -47.27
CA ALA A 121 2.75 -19.61 -46.39
C ALA A 121 3.30 -20.44 -45.21
N ALA A 122 2.76 -20.18 -44.01
CA ALA A 122 3.08 -20.89 -42.78
C ALA A 122 2.38 -22.26 -42.75
N ALA A 123 3.17 -23.33 -42.81
CA ALA A 123 2.77 -24.66 -42.32
C ALA A 123 3.16 -24.77 -40.83
N ALA A 124 2.30 -25.39 -40.03
CA ALA A 124 2.52 -25.58 -38.61
C ALA A 124 3.77 -26.45 -38.36
N VAL A 125 4.80 -25.86 -37.76
CA VAL A 125 6.01 -26.54 -37.29
C VAL A 125 5.77 -26.97 -35.84
N PRO A 126 6.02 -28.25 -35.46
CA PRO A 126 5.96 -28.67 -34.07
C PRO A 126 7.03 -27.94 -33.25
N PRO A 127 6.84 -27.72 -31.94
CA PRO A 127 7.81 -26.98 -31.14
C PRO A 127 9.16 -27.70 -31.18
N THR A 128 10.15 -27.04 -31.78
CA THR A 128 11.55 -27.45 -31.66
C THR A 128 11.93 -27.38 -30.18
N PRO A 129 12.64 -28.39 -29.64
CA PRO A 129 13.25 -28.25 -28.33
C PRO A 129 14.30 -27.14 -28.48
N HIS A 130 14.04 -25.97 -27.90
CA HIS A 130 15.05 -24.93 -27.80
C HIS A 130 16.11 -25.41 -26.80
N THR A 131 17.15 -26.05 -27.33
CA THR A 131 18.44 -26.17 -26.66
C THR A 131 18.97 -24.76 -26.43
N PHE A 132 19.43 -24.50 -25.21
CA PHE A 132 20.10 -23.27 -24.81
C PHE A 132 21.22 -22.94 -25.83
N ASP A 133 21.08 -21.82 -26.56
CA ASP A 133 22.22 -21.21 -27.25
C ASP A 133 23.10 -20.58 -26.15
N GLY A 134 24.33 -21.05 -25.96
CA GLY A 134 25.27 -20.50 -24.97
C GLY A 134 25.38 -21.25 -23.62
N ALA A 135 25.25 -22.58 -23.61
CA ALA A 135 25.60 -23.39 -22.43
C ALA A 135 27.09 -23.28 -22.04
N ASP A 136 27.95 -22.80 -22.94
CA ASP A 136 29.39 -22.62 -22.73
C ASP A 136 29.77 -21.35 -21.92
N ASP A 137 28.79 -20.48 -21.58
CA ASP A 137 29.02 -19.18 -20.93
C ASP A 137 28.63 -19.12 -19.44
N ILE A 138 28.27 -20.25 -18.82
CA ILE A 138 27.89 -20.32 -17.38
C ILE A 138 29.02 -20.94 -16.57
N ILE A 139 29.55 -20.19 -15.61
CA ILE A 139 30.64 -20.61 -14.72
C ILE A 139 30.07 -20.83 -13.31
N PHE A 140 29.94 -22.10 -12.91
CA PHE A 140 29.53 -22.47 -11.56
C PHE A 140 30.75 -22.54 -10.62
N VAL A 141 30.78 -21.62 -9.66
CA VAL A 141 31.88 -21.40 -8.71
C VAL A 141 31.46 -21.97 -7.36
N ASP A 142 31.98 -23.15 -7.04
CA ASP A 142 31.59 -23.91 -5.84
C ASP A 142 32.78 -24.38 -5.00
N THR A 143 33.99 -23.93 -5.35
CA THR A 143 35.21 -24.17 -4.56
C THR A 143 36.11 -22.93 -4.57
N VAL A 144 36.94 -22.80 -3.53
CA VAL A 144 37.88 -21.68 -3.38
C VAL A 144 38.93 -21.67 -4.50
N GLU A 145 39.29 -22.83 -5.04
CA GLU A 145 40.22 -22.93 -6.19
C GLU A 145 39.59 -22.34 -7.45
N LYS A 146 38.30 -22.64 -7.71
CA LYS A 146 37.58 -22.02 -8.83
C LYS A 146 37.47 -20.51 -8.63
N LEU A 147 37.10 -20.07 -7.43
CA LEU A 147 37.02 -18.65 -7.07
C LEU A 147 38.36 -17.93 -7.29
N SER A 148 39.47 -18.56 -6.89
CA SER A 148 40.83 -18.04 -7.10
C SER A 148 41.27 -18.07 -8.56
N SER A 149 40.78 -19.04 -9.35
CA SER A 149 41.07 -19.12 -10.78
C SER A 149 40.39 -17.99 -11.55
N ILE A 150 39.13 -17.70 -11.20
CA ILE A 150 38.41 -16.60 -11.83
C ILE A 150 38.86 -15.24 -11.32
N SER A 151 39.39 -15.07 -10.09
CA SER A 151 39.77 -13.74 -9.58
C SER A 151 40.71 -12.94 -10.49
N LYS A 152 41.55 -13.62 -11.28
CA LYS A 152 42.48 -12.99 -12.24
C LYS A 152 41.82 -12.60 -13.56
N ASP A 153 40.81 -13.36 -13.97
CA ASP A 153 40.09 -13.20 -15.23
C ASP A 153 38.68 -12.61 -15.02
N PHE A 154 38.30 -12.37 -13.75
CA PHE A 154 37.02 -11.82 -13.38
C PHE A 154 37.02 -10.41 -13.94
N PRO A 155 36.08 -10.08 -14.85
CA PRO A 155 36.21 -8.92 -15.73
C PRO A 155 36.19 -7.55 -15.04
N PHE A 156 36.31 -7.51 -13.71
CA PHE A 156 36.20 -6.33 -12.86
C PHE A 156 37.32 -6.20 -11.84
N CYS A 157 38.46 -6.89 -12.03
CA CYS A 157 39.67 -6.58 -11.27
C CYS A 157 39.97 -5.07 -11.45
N PRO A 158 39.95 -4.27 -10.37
CA PRO A 158 39.95 -2.81 -10.41
C PRO A 158 41.33 -2.29 -10.86
N THR A 159 41.62 -2.47 -12.14
CA THR A 159 42.61 -1.67 -12.85
C THR A 159 41.86 -0.49 -13.46
N ALA A 160 42.47 0.69 -13.40
CA ALA A 160 41.88 2.02 -13.58
C ALA A 160 41.26 2.34 -14.97
N THR A 161 40.73 1.34 -15.68
CA THR A 161 40.27 1.41 -17.08
C THR A 161 38.85 0.90 -17.29
N ALA A 162 38.06 0.67 -16.24
CA ALA A 162 36.63 0.39 -16.40
C ALA A 162 35.94 1.63 -17.00
N ASN A 163 35.41 1.50 -18.22
CA ASN A 163 34.57 2.52 -18.83
C ASN A 163 33.28 2.68 -18.01
N CYS A 164 32.82 3.92 -17.83
CA CYS A 164 31.61 4.26 -17.05
C CYS A 164 30.31 3.61 -17.54
N ASP A 165 30.33 2.91 -18.67
CA ASP A 165 29.17 2.25 -19.28
C ASP A 165 29.10 0.74 -19.00
N THR A 166 30.04 0.20 -18.22
CA THR A 166 30.09 -1.23 -17.89
C THR A 166 28.94 -1.58 -16.95
N VAL A 167 28.16 -2.62 -17.29
CA VAL A 167 27.00 -3.05 -16.48
C VAL A 167 27.12 -4.53 -16.14
N VAL A 168 26.84 -4.86 -14.88
CA VAL A 168 26.67 -6.23 -14.39
C VAL A 168 25.28 -6.39 -13.82
N ALA A 169 24.65 -7.54 -14.05
CA ALA A 169 23.39 -7.88 -13.38
C ALA A 169 23.68 -8.78 -12.18
N ILE A 170 23.06 -8.50 -11.04
CA ILE A 170 23.22 -9.27 -9.81
C ILE A 170 21.85 -9.71 -9.31
N ASP A 171 21.77 -10.96 -8.84
CA ASP A 171 20.58 -11.53 -8.21
C ASP A 171 21.00 -12.52 -7.12
N CYS A 172 20.35 -12.46 -5.96
CA CYS A 172 20.64 -13.32 -4.82
C CYS A 172 19.46 -14.25 -4.50
N GLN A 173 19.77 -15.51 -4.20
CA GLN A 173 18.79 -16.51 -3.77
C GLN A 173 19.05 -16.89 -2.32
N GLY A 174 17.99 -16.97 -1.51
CA GLY A 174 18.05 -17.18 -0.05
C GLY A 174 17.76 -15.93 0.79
N VAL A 175 17.65 -14.77 0.15
CA VAL A 175 17.42 -13.48 0.82
C VAL A 175 16.02 -13.41 1.45
N PRO A 176 15.83 -12.64 2.54
CA PRO A 176 16.79 -11.71 3.16
C PRO A 176 17.78 -12.37 4.14
N ASP A 177 17.54 -13.62 4.55
CA ASP A 177 18.26 -14.23 5.67
C ASP A 177 19.62 -14.80 5.27
N ASP A 178 19.72 -15.39 4.09
CA ASP A 178 20.89 -16.13 3.61
C ASP A 178 21.28 -15.73 2.16
N LEU A 179 22.47 -16.16 1.72
CA LEU A 179 22.97 -16.04 0.34
C LEU A 179 23.33 -17.42 -0.24
N PHE A 180 22.33 -18.30 -0.38
CA PHE A 180 22.54 -19.66 -0.90
C PHE A 180 23.15 -19.71 -2.30
N LEU A 181 22.82 -18.74 -3.15
CA LEU A 181 23.39 -18.59 -4.48
C LEU A 181 23.43 -17.10 -4.85
N VAL A 182 24.58 -16.63 -5.34
CA VAL A 182 24.69 -15.27 -5.91
C VAL A 182 25.01 -15.41 -7.40
N SER A 183 24.20 -14.77 -8.23
CA SER A 183 24.36 -14.78 -9.69
C SER A 183 24.92 -13.44 -10.15
N VAL A 184 25.96 -13.47 -10.98
CA VAL A 184 26.53 -12.27 -11.60
C VAL A 184 26.58 -12.47 -13.11
N GLY A 185 25.75 -11.72 -13.83
CA GLY A 185 25.74 -11.66 -15.29
C GLY A 185 26.62 -10.53 -15.81
N THR A 186 27.40 -10.82 -16.85
CA THR A 186 28.15 -9.85 -17.65
C THR A 186 27.67 -9.90 -19.10
N SER A 187 28.22 -9.04 -19.97
CA SER A 187 27.91 -9.07 -21.40
C SER A 187 28.35 -10.36 -22.11
N THR A 188 29.26 -11.14 -21.51
CA THR A 188 29.84 -12.35 -22.13
C THR A 188 29.66 -13.62 -21.31
N GLN A 189 29.58 -13.52 -19.98
CA GLN A 189 29.61 -14.68 -19.08
C GLN A 189 28.60 -14.52 -17.95
N THR A 190 28.24 -15.65 -17.33
CA THR A 190 27.39 -15.68 -16.14
C THR A 190 28.06 -16.53 -15.07
N PHE A 191 28.29 -15.93 -13.90
CA PHE A 191 28.92 -16.58 -12.76
C PHE A 191 27.84 -16.92 -11.73
N LEU A 192 27.86 -18.15 -11.24
CA LEU A 192 26.97 -18.62 -10.19
C LEU A 192 27.82 -19.05 -8.99
N PHE A 193 27.78 -18.25 -7.92
CA PHE A 193 28.56 -18.46 -6.71
C PHE A 193 27.73 -19.23 -5.68
N ASP A 194 28.21 -20.41 -5.30
CA ASP A 194 27.54 -21.31 -4.36
C ASP A 194 27.86 -20.94 -2.91
N GLY A 195 26.99 -20.15 -2.25
CA GLY A 195 27.21 -19.69 -0.87
C GLY A 195 27.15 -20.80 0.17
N VAL A 196 26.40 -21.86 -0.09
CA VAL A 196 26.34 -23.04 0.78
C VAL A 196 27.68 -23.78 0.82
N LYS A 197 28.42 -23.84 -0.30
CA LYS A 197 29.72 -24.51 -0.38
C LYS A 197 30.91 -23.60 -0.09
N LEU A 198 30.89 -22.36 -0.57
CA LEU A 198 31.98 -21.40 -0.42
C LEU A 198 31.98 -20.71 0.94
N GLY A 199 30.80 -20.55 1.55
CA GLY A 199 30.58 -19.62 2.64
C GLY A 199 30.11 -18.26 2.10
N GLU A 200 29.05 -17.73 2.72
CA GLU A 200 28.38 -16.50 2.28
C GLU A 200 29.28 -15.26 2.48
N GLU A 201 30.02 -15.21 3.59
CA GLU A 201 31.03 -14.18 3.87
C GLU A 201 32.12 -14.17 2.79
N THR A 202 32.61 -15.35 2.37
CA THR A 202 33.63 -15.47 1.32
C THR A 202 33.15 -14.94 -0.02
N ILE A 203 31.88 -15.14 -0.37
CA ILE A 203 31.30 -14.54 -1.59
C ILE A 203 31.24 -13.01 -1.45
N CYS A 204 30.79 -12.51 -0.31
CA CYS A 204 30.69 -11.07 -0.08
C CYS A 204 32.07 -10.40 -0.15
N GLU A 205 33.09 -10.98 0.49
CA GLU A 205 34.48 -10.53 0.42
C GLU A 205 34.99 -10.48 -1.03
N PHE A 206 34.68 -11.52 -1.83
CA PHE A 206 35.07 -11.57 -3.23
C PHE A 206 34.39 -10.48 -4.09
N LEU A 207 33.13 -10.16 -3.79
CA LEU A 207 32.36 -9.16 -4.54
C LEU A 207 32.54 -7.73 -4.03
N ALA A 208 33.22 -7.52 -2.90
CA ALA A 208 33.33 -6.21 -2.24
C ALA A 208 33.87 -5.11 -3.18
N ASP A 209 34.95 -5.38 -3.90
CA ASP A 209 35.56 -4.41 -4.83
C ASP A 209 34.62 -4.08 -6.01
N LEU A 210 33.88 -5.07 -6.52
CA LEU A 210 32.89 -4.87 -7.58
C LEU A 210 31.76 -3.95 -7.10
N LEU A 211 31.21 -4.24 -5.91
CA LEU A 211 30.10 -3.48 -5.32
C LEU A 211 30.51 -2.03 -5.01
N ALA A 212 31.76 -1.81 -4.61
CA ALA A 212 32.34 -0.50 -4.35
C ALA A 212 32.80 0.27 -5.60
N CYS A 213 32.82 -0.35 -6.79
CA CYS A 213 33.36 0.27 -8.00
C CYS A 213 32.35 1.25 -8.65
N GLU A 214 32.64 2.55 -8.63
CA GLU A 214 31.78 3.58 -9.25
C GLU A 214 31.68 3.44 -10.78
N GLY A 215 32.73 2.93 -11.43
CA GLY A 215 32.80 2.77 -12.89
C GLY A 215 31.96 1.63 -13.45
N ILE A 216 31.30 0.84 -12.60
CA ILE A 216 30.48 -0.30 -12.99
C ILE A 216 29.08 -0.12 -12.41
N ILE A 217 28.06 -0.15 -13.28
CA ILE A 217 26.66 -0.15 -12.87
C ILE A 217 26.28 -1.56 -12.39
N LYS A 218 25.79 -1.67 -11.16
CA LYS A 218 25.22 -2.92 -10.64
C LYS A 218 23.71 -2.89 -10.84
N LEU A 219 23.25 -3.60 -11.85
CA LEU A 219 21.84 -3.71 -12.22
C LEU A 219 21.16 -4.81 -11.39
N PHE A 220 20.12 -4.42 -10.66
CA PHE A 220 19.26 -5.32 -9.92
C PHE A 220 17.81 -5.20 -10.42
N HIS A 221 16.98 -6.15 -10.02
CA HIS A 221 15.54 -5.97 -10.03
C HIS A 221 15.03 -6.18 -8.62
N ASP A 222 14.50 -5.12 -8.02
CA ASP A 222 14.00 -5.16 -6.64
C ASP A 222 15.06 -5.44 -5.57
N LEU A 223 16.08 -4.58 -5.54
CA LEU A 223 17.34 -4.78 -4.82
C LEU A 223 17.27 -4.92 -3.29
N HIS A 224 16.12 -4.66 -2.66
CA HIS A 224 16.02 -4.40 -1.22
C HIS A 224 16.62 -5.53 -0.38
N ASN A 225 16.15 -6.75 -0.60
CA ASN A 225 16.59 -7.90 0.18
C ASN A 225 17.99 -8.37 -0.24
N ASP A 226 18.36 -8.22 -1.52
CA ASP A 226 19.70 -8.55 -2.01
C ASP A 226 20.78 -7.71 -1.31
N ILE A 227 20.60 -6.39 -1.32
CA ILE A 227 21.58 -5.46 -0.74
C ILE A 227 21.60 -5.55 0.78
N ALA A 228 20.44 -5.68 1.43
CA ALA A 228 20.38 -5.88 2.87
C ALA A 228 21.15 -7.15 3.29
N ALA A 229 20.93 -8.28 2.61
CA ALA A 229 21.63 -9.53 2.90
C ALA A 229 23.14 -9.40 2.64
N ILE A 230 23.56 -8.89 1.47
CA ILE A 230 24.97 -8.71 1.12
C ILE A 230 25.70 -7.82 2.13
N SER A 231 25.11 -6.67 2.50
CA SER A 231 25.73 -5.74 3.44
C SER A 231 25.77 -6.29 4.86
N ARG A 232 24.70 -6.96 5.32
CA ARG A 232 24.63 -7.55 6.66
C ARG A 232 25.61 -8.71 6.83
N ILE A 233 25.65 -9.64 5.88
CA ILE A 233 26.50 -10.83 5.94
C ILE A 233 27.97 -10.45 5.70
N GLY A 234 28.24 -9.62 4.69
CA GLY A 234 29.62 -9.23 4.35
C GLY A 234 30.20 -8.09 5.19
N GLY A 235 29.40 -7.45 6.06
CA GLY A 235 29.81 -6.22 6.74
C GLY A 235 30.18 -5.08 5.78
N LEU A 236 29.53 -5.05 4.60
CA LEU A 236 29.88 -4.14 3.51
C LEU A 236 29.09 -2.84 3.57
N SER A 237 29.72 -1.74 3.14
CA SER A 237 29.01 -0.49 2.87
C SER A 237 28.00 -0.66 1.73
N PRO A 238 26.95 0.18 1.64
CA PRO A 238 26.01 0.12 0.53
C PRO A 238 26.72 0.20 -0.83
N PRO A 239 26.34 -0.61 -1.84
CA PRO A 239 26.91 -0.52 -3.17
C PRO A 239 26.68 0.86 -3.81
N VAL A 240 27.66 1.34 -4.56
CA VAL A 240 27.59 2.60 -5.32
C VAL A 240 27.25 2.32 -6.79
N SER A 241 26.76 3.28 -7.58
CA SER A 241 26.40 3.05 -8.99
C SER A 241 25.44 1.86 -9.17
N THR A 242 24.41 1.79 -8.33
CA THR A 242 23.40 0.74 -8.33
C THR A 242 22.19 1.17 -9.15
N PHE A 243 21.68 0.31 -10.04
CA PHE A 243 20.47 0.61 -10.81
C PHE A 243 19.39 -0.42 -10.51
N ASP A 244 18.23 0.03 -10.03
CA ASP A 244 17.08 -0.84 -9.80
C ASP A 244 16.10 -0.75 -10.98
N SER A 245 16.01 -1.83 -11.75
CA SER A 245 15.06 -1.91 -12.85
C SER A 245 13.59 -1.81 -12.40
N GLN A 246 13.26 -2.12 -11.13
CA GLN A 246 11.93 -1.89 -10.58
C GLN A 246 11.61 -0.39 -10.50
N LEU A 247 12.57 0.45 -10.12
CA LEU A 247 12.40 1.91 -10.14
C LEU A 247 12.26 2.45 -11.56
N ALA A 248 13.03 1.91 -12.49
CA ALA A 248 12.94 2.30 -13.90
C ALA A 248 11.53 2.05 -14.45
N ILE A 249 10.98 0.85 -14.24
CA ILE A 249 9.63 0.54 -14.72
C ILE A 249 8.54 1.32 -13.97
N GLU A 250 8.69 1.56 -12.67
CA GLU A 250 7.76 2.40 -11.89
C GLU A 250 7.78 3.84 -12.40
N SER A 251 8.95 4.40 -12.73
CA SER A 251 9.06 5.77 -13.25
C SER A 251 8.23 5.98 -14.53
N ILE A 252 8.12 4.92 -15.35
CA ILE A 252 7.42 4.89 -16.63
C ILE A 252 5.92 4.61 -16.45
N THR A 253 5.58 3.59 -15.65
CA THR A 253 4.23 3.03 -15.55
C THR A 253 3.39 3.70 -14.47
N LYS A 254 4.06 4.29 -13.46
CA LYS A 254 3.48 4.72 -12.18
C LYS A 254 2.86 3.58 -11.38
N GLU A 255 3.21 2.34 -11.70
CA GLU A 255 2.79 1.16 -10.95
C GLU A 255 3.93 0.76 -9.99
N HIS A 256 3.61 0.73 -8.70
CA HIS A 256 4.54 0.32 -7.65
C HIS A 256 4.63 -1.21 -7.57
N LEU A 257 5.82 -1.74 -7.27
CA LEU A 257 6.11 -3.20 -7.18
C LEU A 257 5.82 -3.98 -8.47
N VAL A 258 6.10 -3.40 -9.64
CA VAL A 258 6.05 -4.15 -10.90
C VAL A 258 7.07 -5.29 -10.84
N GLY A 259 6.59 -6.53 -10.99
CA GLY A 259 7.43 -7.70 -10.89
C GLY A 259 8.33 -7.89 -12.12
N PHE A 260 9.40 -8.66 -11.97
CA PHE A 260 10.40 -8.91 -13.01
C PHE A 260 9.78 -9.32 -14.35
N HIS A 261 8.83 -10.25 -14.30
CA HIS A 261 8.14 -10.75 -15.48
C HIS A 261 7.28 -9.69 -16.20
N GLU A 262 6.61 -8.84 -15.42
CA GLU A 262 5.79 -7.76 -15.95
C GLU A 262 6.67 -6.70 -16.61
N MET A 263 7.82 -6.41 -16.00
CA MET A 263 8.87 -5.56 -16.57
C MET A 263 9.41 -6.14 -17.89
N LEU A 264 9.79 -7.42 -17.93
CA LEU A 264 10.26 -8.08 -19.16
C LEU A 264 9.23 -8.03 -20.28
N THR A 265 7.97 -8.34 -19.95
CA THR A 265 6.86 -8.23 -20.90
C THR A 265 6.69 -6.79 -21.39
N PHE A 266 6.86 -5.81 -20.49
CA PHE A 266 6.79 -4.39 -20.82
C PHE A 266 7.88 -3.96 -21.79
N VAL A 267 9.13 -4.42 -21.64
CA VAL A 267 10.23 -4.07 -22.57
C VAL A 267 10.27 -4.92 -23.83
N GLY A 268 9.53 -6.02 -23.89
CA GLY A 268 9.27 -6.75 -25.13
C GLY A 268 9.85 -8.17 -25.18
N HIS A 269 10.25 -8.73 -24.03
CA HIS A 269 10.68 -10.11 -23.92
C HIS A 269 9.48 -11.06 -23.78
N GLU A 270 9.56 -12.22 -24.43
CA GLU A 270 8.55 -13.26 -24.29
C GLU A 270 8.69 -14.01 -22.95
N PRO A 271 7.56 -14.46 -22.34
CA PRO A 271 7.59 -15.30 -21.15
C PRO A 271 8.45 -16.55 -21.34
N HIS A 272 9.45 -16.75 -20.48
CA HIS A 272 10.27 -17.95 -20.55
C HIS A 272 9.61 -19.13 -19.78
N PRO A 273 9.47 -20.33 -20.38
CA PRO A 273 8.79 -21.46 -19.73
C PRO A 273 9.38 -21.89 -18.38
N LEU A 274 10.70 -21.75 -18.23
CA LEU A 274 11.41 -22.10 -16.99
C LEU A 274 10.95 -21.24 -15.79
N GLU A 275 10.55 -19.99 -16.01
CA GLU A 275 10.07 -19.12 -14.92
C GLU A 275 8.79 -19.65 -14.29
N GLN A 276 7.82 -20.08 -15.11
CA GLN A 276 6.57 -20.65 -14.59
C GLN A 276 6.83 -21.94 -13.81
N LYS A 277 7.74 -22.77 -14.32
CA LYS A 277 8.18 -23.99 -13.66
C LYS A 277 8.80 -23.69 -12.29
N MET A 278 9.69 -22.70 -12.23
CA MET A 278 10.37 -22.30 -10.99
C MET A 278 9.43 -21.64 -9.99
N LYS A 279 8.48 -20.82 -10.44
CA LYS A 279 7.45 -20.25 -9.58
C LYS A 279 6.59 -21.32 -8.90
N ILE A 280 6.34 -22.45 -9.58
CA ILE A 280 5.66 -23.60 -8.98
C ILE A 280 6.58 -24.31 -7.99
N LEU A 281 7.83 -24.56 -8.38
CA LEU A 281 8.82 -25.22 -7.52
C LEU A 281 9.01 -24.47 -6.19
N LEU A 282 9.32 -23.19 -6.25
CA LEU A 282 9.60 -22.36 -5.06
C LEU A 282 8.38 -22.19 -4.14
N LYS A 283 7.17 -22.30 -4.69
CA LYS A 283 5.95 -22.36 -3.87
C LYS A 283 5.77 -23.69 -3.13
N SER A 284 6.19 -24.79 -3.75
CA SER A 284 6.12 -26.12 -3.13
C SER A 284 7.31 -26.45 -2.24
N ASP A 285 8.43 -25.75 -2.46
CA ASP A 285 9.73 -26.04 -1.88
C ASP A 285 10.56 -24.75 -1.80
N SER A 286 10.35 -23.99 -0.72
CA SER A 286 11.08 -22.73 -0.47
C SER A 286 12.59 -22.95 -0.30
N GLU A 287 13.00 -24.16 0.07
CA GLU A 287 14.38 -24.58 0.32
C GLU A 287 15.09 -25.11 -0.94
N ALA A 288 14.51 -24.94 -2.13
CA ALA A 288 15.08 -25.49 -3.36
C ALA A 288 16.52 -25.00 -3.63
N PHE A 289 16.83 -23.76 -3.25
CA PHE A 289 18.17 -23.18 -3.41
C PHE A 289 19.16 -23.51 -2.29
N SER A 290 18.73 -23.98 -1.12
CA SER A 290 19.63 -24.38 -0.02
C SER A 290 20.19 -25.80 -0.19
N ARG A 291 19.50 -26.66 -0.96
CA ARG A 291 19.90 -28.07 -1.14
C ARG A 291 21.09 -28.27 -2.08
N ARG A 292 21.88 -29.31 -1.80
CA ARG A 292 23.01 -29.74 -2.66
C ARG A 292 22.95 -31.24 -2.99
N PRO A 293 23.32 -31.65 -4.23
CA PRO A 293 23.70 -30.81 -5.37
C PRO A 293 22.52 -29.96 -5.87
N LEU A 294 22.82 -28.74 -6.34
CA LEU A 294 21.78 -27.83 -6.83
C LEU A 294 21.13 -28.41 -8.09
N SER A 295 19.80 -28.29 -8.20
CA SER A 295 19.10 -28.85 -9.35
C SER A 295 19.46 -28.10 -10.64
N ARG A 296 19.38 -28.80 -11.78
CA ARG A 296 19.60 -28.19 -13.09
C ARG A 296 18.64 -27.02 -13.35
N ASP A 297 17.38 -27.16 -12.94
CA ASP A 297 16.38 -26.10 -13.08
C ASP A 297 16.75 -24.85 -12.27
N CYS A 298 17.25 -25.01 -11.04
CA CYS A 298 17.71 -23.89 -10.21
C CYS A 298 18.91 -23.18 -10.84
N LEU A 299 19.90 -23.93 -11.35
CA LEU A 299 21.07 -23.38 -12.03
C LEU A 299 20.68 -22.60 -13.30
N GLU A 300 19.85 -23.22 -14.16
CA GLU A 300 19.41 -22.59 -15.40
C GLU A 300 18.56 -21.35 -15.13
N TYR A 301 17.72 -21.37 -14.10
CA TYR A 301 16.88 -20.23 -13.72
C TYR A 301 17.71 -19.05 -13.22
N ALA A 302 18.64 -19.30 -12.30
CA ALA A 302 19.52 -18.27 -11.74
C ALA A 302 20.37 -17.60 -12.84
N ALA A 303 20.93 -18.39 -13.76
CA ALA A 303 21.68 -17.84 -14.89
C ALA A 303 20.79 -17.08 -15.87
N LEU A 304 19.59 -17.58 -16.15
CA LEU A 304 18.65 -16.94 -17.06
C LEU A 304 18.18 -15.58 -16.53
N TYR A 305 17.94 -15.45 -15.23
CA TYR A 305 17.42 -14.23 -14.61
C TYR A 305 18.34 -13.02 -14.88
N VAL A 306 19.63 -13.14 -14.54
CA VAL A 306 20.60 -12.05 -14.76
C VAL A 306 20.87 -11.77 -16.24
N LYS A 307 20.80 -12.79 -17.11
CA LYS A 307 20.90 -12.61 -18.56
C LYS A 307 19.72 -11.79 -19.11
N LEU A 308 18.49 -12.14 -18.73
CA LEU A 308 17.29 -11.42 -19.14
C LEU A 308 17.27 -9.99 -18.59
N LEU A 309 17.74 -9.79 -17.35
CA LEU A 309 17.86 -8.48 -16.75
C LEU A 309 18.83 -7.56 -17.54
N LEU A 310 19.99 -8.08 -17.96
CA LEU A 310 20.91 -7.35 -18.84
C LEU A 310 20.28 -7.02 -20.20
N GLN A 311 19.55 -7.96 -20.80
CA GLN A 311 18.87 -7.74 -22.08
C GLN A 311 17.77 -6.67 -21.98
N ALA A 312 17.10 -6.59 -20.84
CA ALA A 312 16.04 -5.61 -20.60
C ALA A 312 16.57 -4.17 -20.45
N LYS A 313 17.85 -4.00 -20.08
CA LYS A 313 18.48 -2.70 -19.80
C LYS A 313 18.27 -1.69 -20.92
N ASP A 314 18.59 -2.04 -22.16
CA ASP A 314 18.53 -1.10 -23.28
C ASP A 314 17.10 -0.64 -23.56
N GLY A 315 16.12 -1.55 -23.41
CA GLY A 315 14.70 -1.24 -23.53
C GLY A 315 14.22 -0.29 -22.42
N LEU A 316 14.62 -0.55 -21.16
CA LEU A 316 14.34 0.35 -20.04
C LEU A 316 14.99 1.72 -20.25
N GLN A 317 16.25 1.75 -20.69
CA GLN A 317 16.98 2.99 -20.91
C GLN A 317 16.34 3.85 -21.99
N GLU A 318 15.90 3.23 -23.09
CA GLU A 318 15.14 3.93 -24.13
C GLU A 318 13.79 4.46 -23.60
N ASP A 319 13.05 3.66 -22.82
CA ASP A 319 11.71 4.02 -22.36
C ASP A 319 11.71 5.05 -21.20
N VAL A 320 12.72 5.03 -20.32
CA VAL A 320 12.94 6.03 -19.25
C VAL A 320 13.45 7.34 -19.85
N GLY A 321 14.35 7.29 -20.83
CA GLY A 321 14.87 8.47 -21.53
C GLY A 321 15.63 9.43 -20.61
N GLU A 322 15.28 10.71 -20.65
CA GLU A 322 15.98 11.80 -19.94
C GLU A 322 16.02 11.63 -18.42
N GLN A 323 15.14 10.80 -17.84
CA GLN A 323 15.08 10.54 -16.41
C GLN A 323 16.07 9.46 -15.93
N TRP A 324 16.84 8.84 -16.83
CA TRP A 324 17.71 7.69 -16.51
C TRP A 324 18.68 7.97 -15.36
N GLU A 325 19.36 9.11 -15.40
CA GLU A 325 20.31 9.50 -14.34
C GLU A 325 19.61 9.79 -13.00
N ALA A 326 18.37 10.28 -13.02
CA ALA A 326 17.60 10.50 -11.80
C ALA A 326 17.11 9.18 -11.20
N VAL A 327 16.71 8.22 -12.03
CA VAL A 327 16.39 6.85 -11.60
C VAL A 327 17.63 6.15 -11.04
N GLN A 328 18.80 6.36 -11.63
CA GLN A 328 20.09 5.88 -11.09
C GLN A 328 20.34 6.44 -9.68
N ARG A 329 20.23 7.75 -9.47
CA ARG A 329 20.37 8.35 -8.12
C ARG A 329 19.34 7.83 -7.13
N ALA A 330 18.09 7.66 -7.55
CA ALA A 330 17.05 7.05 -6.71
C ALA A 330 17.38 5.61 -6.33
N SER A 331 17.99 4.85 -7.25
CA SER A 331 18.44 3.48 -7.02
C SER A 331 19.61 3.41 -6.04
N ASP A 332 20.56 4.34 -6.12
CA ASP A 332 21.64 4.47 -5.13
C ASP A 332 21.09 4.83 -3.72
N ALA A 333 20.14 5.77 -3.66
CA ALA A 333 19.47 6.12 -2.40
C ALA A 333 18.72 4.91 -1.82
N ARG A 334 18.05 4.13 -2.66
CA ARG A 334 17.37 2.89 -2.26
C ARG A 334 18.34 1.84 -1.73
N ALA A 335 19.49 1.65 -2.38
CA ALA A 335 20.53 0.73 -1.90
C ALA A 335 20.98 1.09 -0.48
N LYS A 336 21.23 2.38 -0.23
CA LYS A 336 21.57 2.88 1.11
C LYS A 336 20.45 2.62 2.13
N MET A 337 19.21 2.94 1.76
CA MET A 337 18.06 2.78 2.64
C MET A 337 17.75 1.31 2.94
N ALA A 338 17.96 0.41 1.99
CA ALA A 338 17.82 -1.04 2.19
C ALA A 338 18.80 -1.55 3.26
N VAL A 339 20.03 -1.04 3.32
CA VAL A 339 20.98 -1.38 4.40
C VAL A 339 20.53 -0.79 5.74
N GLU A 340 20.11 0.47 5.77
CA GLU A 340 19.68 1.16 7.01
C GLU A 340 18.41 0.57 7.62
N SER A 341 17.56 -0.05 6.81
CA SER A 341 16.24 -0.56 7.18
C SER A 341 16.13 -2.09 7.14
N ASP A 342 17.25 -2.79 6.96
CA ASP A 342 17.30 -4.27 6.86
C ASP A 342 16.33 -4.84 5.81
N GLY A 343 16.33 -4.22 4.62
CA GLY A 343 15.52 -4.61 3.47
C GLY A 343 14.08 -4.08 3.48
N ALA A 344 13.68 -3.31 4.50
CA ALA A 344 12.33 -2.76 4.53
C ALA A 344 12.12 -1.69 3.43
N ARG A 345 10.97 -1.76 2.76
CA ARG A 345 10.64 -0.85 1.66
C ARG A 345 10.10 0.46 2.18
N HIS A 346 10.72 1.57 1.82
CA HIS A 346 10.19 2.89 2.15
C HIS A 346 9.23 3.36 1.06
N VAL A 347 8.04 3.77 1.47
CA VAL A 347 6.97 4.19 0.56
C VAL A 347 6.46 5.58 0.91
N CYS A 348 5.84 6.21 -0.07
CA CYS A 348 5.12 7.47 0.06
C CYS A 348 3.85 7.43 -0.80
N PHE A 349 3.13 8.54 -0.86
CA PHE A 349 1.95 8.68 -1.72
C PHE A 349 2.17 9.77 -2.76
N ASP A 350 1.95 9.44 -4.04
CA ASP A 350 2.06 10.38 -5.14
C ASP A 350 0.74 11.15 -5.31
N ALA A 351 0.67 12.37 -4.76
CA ALA A 351 -0.51 13.21 -4.84
C ALA A 351 -0.85 13.62 -6.30
N SER A 352 0.12 13.56 -7.22
CA SER A 352 -0.11 13.80 -8.65
C SER A 352 -0.67 12.58 -9.38
N ASN A 353 -0.49 11.38 -8.81
CA ASN A 353 -1.04 10.12 -9.27
C ASN A 353 -2.05 9.55 -8.26
N ASN A 354 -3.07 10.35 -7.93
CA ASN A 354 -4.22 9.90 -7.15
C ASN A 354 -3.88 9.33 -5.74
N TYR A 355 -2.78 9.78 -5.14
CA TYR A 355 -2.24 9.26 -3.88
C TYR A 355 -1.90 7.77 -3.93
N ASP A 356 -1.65 7.19 -5.11
CA ASP A 356 -1.15 5.83 -5.21
C ASP A 356 0.16 5.68 -4.44
N ILE A 357 0.38 4.49 -3.89
CA ILE A 357 1.64 4.15 -3.23
C ILE A 357 2.76 4.24 -4.26
N ALA A 358 3.86 4.91 -3.89
CA ALA A 358 5.04 5.05 -4.72
C ALA A 358 6.32 4.85 -3.89
N SER A 359 7.38 4.46 -4.58
CA SER A 359 8.73 4.36 -4.05
C SER A 359 9.22 5.71 -3.55
N PHE A 360 9.61 5.79 -2.27
CA PHE A 360 10.00 7.06 -1.64
C PHE A 360 11.18 7.72 -2.35
N GLU A 361 12.22 6.95 -2.68
CA GLU A 361 13.46 7.46 -3.27
C GLU A 361 13.23 7.99 -4.69
N LEU A 362 12.33 7.33 -5.43
CA LEU A 362 11.96 7.73 -6.77
C LEU A 362 11.19 9.05 -6.76
N MET A 363 10.22 9.19 -5.85
CA MET A 363 9.45 10.41 -5.71
C MET A 363 10.30 11.58 -5.24
N MET A 364 11.23 11.33 -4.32
CA MET A 364 12.22 12.33 -3.87
C MET A 364 13.06 12.89 -5.02
N GLU A 365 13.52 12.04 -5.94
CA GLU A 365 14.35 12.47 -7.08
C GLU A 365 13.55 13.07 -8.22
N LEU A 366 12.39 12.50 -8.57
CA LEU A 366 11.64 12.88 -9.77
C LEU A 366 10.59 13.96 -9.51
N CYS A 367 9.86 13.89 -8.39
CA CYS A 367 8.64 14.66 -8.16
C CYS A 367 8.43 15.02 -6.65
N PRO A 368 9.41 15.65 -5.96
CA PRO A 368 9.33 15.86 -4.51
C PRO A 368 8.12 16.72 -4.09
N ASP A 369 7.71 17.68 -4.92
CA ASP A 369 6.55 18.54 -4.63
C ASP A 369 5.20 17.80 -4.67
N ALA A 370 5.13 16.67 -5.38
CA ALA A 370 3.93 15.83 -5.46
C ALA A 370 3.91 14.74 -4.38
N MET A 371 5.00 14.57 -3.64
CA MET A 371 5.14 13.54 -2.63
C MET A 371 4.44 13.95 -1.33
N MET A 372 3.49 13.14 -0.86
CA MET A 372 3.08 13.22 0.54
C MET A 372 4.19 12.60 1.40
N GLY A 373 5.01 13.49 1.96
CA GLY A 373 6.22 13.11 2.67
C GLY A 373 6.00 12.46 4.04
N PRO A 374 7.10 12.00 4.66
CA PRO A 374 7.14 11.44 6.01
C PRO A 374 6.44 12.37 7.01
N THR A 375 5.54 11.82 7.83
CA THR A 375 4.75 12.63 8.76
C THR A 375 4.88 12.07 10.17
N VAL A 376 5.55 12.82 11.05
CA VAL A 376 5.63 12.51 12.49
C VAL A 376 4.30 12.84 13.16
N LEU A 377 3.91 12.03 14.15
CA LEU A 377 2.71 12.32 14.93
C LEU A 377 2.91 13.56 15.79
N GLN A 378 1.99 14.51 15.66
CA GLN A 378 1.98 15.71 16.48
C GLN A 378 0.80 15.63 17.43
N VAL A 379 1.10 15.73 18.73
CA VAL A 379 0.08 15.77 19.78
C VAL A 379 -0.20 17.24 20.12
N SER A 380 -1.43 17.67 19.88
CA SER A 380 -1.94 18.96 20.32
C SER A 380 -2.63 18.82 21.68
N ASP A 381 -2.31 19.72 22.60
CA ASP A 381 -2.76 19.69 23.98
C ASP A 381 -3.32 21.05 24.41
N ASP A 382 -4.65 21.11 24.57
CA ASP A 382 -5.38 22.28 25.07
C ASP A 382 -5.73 22.17 26.57
N SER A 383 -5.05 21.29 27.32
CA SER A 383 -5.31 21.00 28.74
C SER A 383 -5.39 22.24 29.63
N ASN A 384 -4.70 23.32 29.28
CA ASN A 384 -4.79 24.59 30.01
C ASN A 384 -6.23 25.10 30.15
N VAL A 385 -7.11 24.84 29.19
CA VAL A 385 -8.54 25.20 29.28
C VAL A 385 -9.22 24.41 30.39
N LEU A 386 -8.98 23.09 30.46
CA LEU A 386 -9.48 22.22 31.52
C LEU A 386 -8.90 22.59 32.89
N LEU A 387 -7.60 22.86 32.96
CA LEU A 387 -6.91 23.16 34.21
C LEU A 387 -7.36 24.47 34.85
N ARG A 388 -7.87 25.43 34.06
CA ARG A 388 -8.50 26.67 34.58
C ARG A 388 -9.81 26.42 35.34
N LEU A 389 -10.42 25.25 35.19
CA LEU A 389 -11.58 24.88 35.99
C LEU A 389 -11.20 24.63 37.45
N LEU A 390 -10.01 24.06 37.69
CA LEU A 390 -9.55 23.65 39.00
C LEU A 390 -9.31 24.85 39.94
N PRO A 391 -9.41 24.64 41.26
CA PRO A 391 -8.83 25.54 42.26
C PRO A 391 -7.33 25.78 42.01
N ASP A 392 -6.86 26.99 42.31
CA ASP A 392 -5.49 27.42 41.98
C ASP A 392 -4.42 26.55 42.68
N ASP A 393 -4.64 26.13 43.92
CA ASP A 393 -3.73 25.27 44.68
C ASP A 393 -3.55 23.90 44.02
N LEU A 394 -4.63 23.31 43.50
CA LEU A 394 -4.57 22.03 42.78
C LEU A 394 -3.94 22.18 41.40
N ARG A 395 -4.20 23.30 40.73
CA ARG A 395 -3.63 23.63 39.42
C ARG A 395 -2.12 23.81 39.48
N VAL A 396 -1.59 24.52 40.48
CA VAL A 396 -0.15 24.74 40.65
C VAL A 396 0.60 23.41 40.78
N SER A 397 -0.01 22.41 41.42
CA SER A 397 0.57 21.07 41.56
C SER A 397 0.77 20.32 40.24
N LEU A 398 0.15 20.81 39.15
CA LEU A 398 0.19 20.20 37.82
C LEU A 398 1.15 20.94 36.86
N GLU A 399 1.70 22.08 37.27
CA GLU A 399 2.63 22.86 36.46
C GLU A 399 3.86 22.03 36.08
N GLY A 400 4.30 22.15 34.82
CA GLY A 400 5.43 21.38 34.28
C GLY A 400 5.13 19.91 33.90
N SER A 401 3.92 19.40 34.18
CA SER A 401 3.53 18.01 33.87
C SER A 401 2.28 17.87 32.99
N THR A 402 1.73 18.99 32.51
CA THR A 402 0.45 19.09 31.81
C THR A 402 0.32 18.13 30.63
N GLN A 403 1.37 18.01 29.82
CA GLN A 403 1.46 17.13 28.66
C GLN A 403 1.32 15.62 28.96
N TYR A 404 1.44 15.22 30.23
CA TYR A 404 1.41 13.82 30.65
C TYR A 404 0.20 13.45 31.50
N ILE A 405 -0.70 14.42 31.76
CA ILE A 405 -1.92 14.22 32.54
C ILE A 405 -2.93 13.46 31.68
N SER A 406 -3.51 12.39 32.23
CA SER A 406 -4.61 11.63 31.61
C SER A 406 -5.95 11.95 32.25
N ASP A 407 -6.03 11.81 33.57
CA ASP A 407 -7.24 12.05 34.35
C ASP A 407 -6.91 12.81 35.64
N ILE A 408 -7.84 13.65 36.10
CA ILE A 408 -7.82 14.34 37.40
C ILE A 408 -9.07 13.92 38.16
N GLN A 409 -8.91 13.53 39.41
CA GLN A 409 -9.95 12.92 40.24
C GLN A 409 -10.12 13.72 41.52
N LEU A 410 -11.35 14.21 41.73
CA LEU A 410 -11.73 15.02 42.88
C LEU A 410 -12.94 14.37 43.54
N ASP A 411 -12.77 13.81 44.73
CA ASP A 411 -13.84 13.20 45.52
C ASP A 411 -13.99 13.95 46.84
N LYS A 412 -15.19 14.47 47.13
CA LYS A 412 -15.47 15.22 48.36
C LYS A 412 -15.00 14.47 49.61
N GLY A 413 -14.18 15.13 50.42
CA GLY A 413 -13.60 14.57 51.66
C GLY A 413 -12.41 13.63 51.46
N ARG A 414 -11.88 13.49 50.24
CA ARG A 414 -10.67 12.70 49.93
C ARG A 414 -9.56 13.59 49.39
N GLU A 415 -8.35 13.06 49.36
CA GLU A 415 -7.22 13.73 48.70
C GLU A 415 -7.47 13.79 47.18
N PRO A 416 -7.17 14.93 46.52
CA PRO A 416 -7.25 15.06 45.07
C PRO A 416 -6.04 14.39 44.39
N PHE A 417 -6.27 13.75 43.25
CA PHE A 417 -5.23 13.05 42.50
C PHE A 417 -5.27 13.38 41.01
N ALA A 418 -4.11 13.31 40.36
CA ALA A 418 -3.99 13.22 38.92
C ALA A 418 -3.24 11.95 38.50
N TRP A 419 -3.56 11.46 37.32
CA TRP A 419 -2.85 10.37 36.66
C TRP A 419 -1.84 10.94 35.68
N ILE A 420 -0.57 10.93 36.07
CA ILE A 420 0.56 11.50 35.33
C ILE A 420 1.52 10.36 35.00
N HIS A 421 1.83 10.16 33.71
CA HIS A 421 2.61 9.00 33.25
C HIS A 421 2.05 7.65 33.75
N GLY A 422 0.73 7.53 33.83
CA GLY A 422 0.06 6.33 34.35
C GLY A 422 0.26 6.07 35.85
N LYS A 423 0.85 7.01 36.59
CA LYS A 423 1.00 6.95 38.04
C LYS A 423 0.07 7.95 38.70
N ARG A 424 -0.48 7.56 39.85
CA ARG A 424 -1.30 8.43 40.67
C ARG A 424 -0.42 9.39 41.45
N VAL A 425 -0.60 10.69 41.23
CA VAL A 425 0.11 11.79 41.87
C VAL A 425 -0.89 12.61 42.68
N ARG A 426 -0.59 12.87 43.96
CA ARG A 426 -1.43 13.69 44.84
C ARG A 426 -1.29 15.17 44.46
N LEU A 427 -2.38 15.93 44.54
CA LEU A 427 -2.41 17.36 44.27
C LEU A 427 -2.56 18.16 45.58
N GLY A 428 -2.01 19.37 45.60
CA GLY A 428 -2.03 20.27 46.75
C GLY A 428 -1.06 19.90 47.87
N ASP A 429 -1.10 20.69 48.94
CA ASP A 429 -0.29 20.51 50.15
C ASP A 429 -0.65 19.23 50.93
N ASP A 430 0.21 18.84 51.88
CA ASP A 430 -0.02 17.69 52.75
C ASP A 430 -1.40 17.77 53.46
N ASN A 431 -2.17 16.68 53.37
CA ASN A 431 -3.53 16.53 53.92
C ASN A 431 -4.61 17.41 53.27
N ARG A 432 -4.37 18.01 52.09
CA ARG A 432 -5.42 18.71 51.34
C ARG A 432 -6.54 17.74 50.93
N LEU A 433 -7.73 17.92 51.52
CA LEU A 433 -8.95 17.18 51.15
C LEU A 433 -9.84 18.04 50.27
N VAL A 434 -10.45 17.45 49.23
CA VAL A 434 -11.43 18.09 48.36
C VAL A 434 -12.63 18.57 49.17
N GLN A 435 -12.88 19.87 49.15
CA GLN A 435 -13.97 20.56 49.82
C GLN A 435 -15.20 20.62 48.90
N PRO A 436 -16.42 20.79 49.44
CA PRO A 436 -17.64 20.99 48.64
C PRO A 436 -17.47 22.08 47.57
N ASN A 437 -16.94 23.24 47.97
CA ASN A 437 -16.75 24.38 47.07
C ASN A 437 -15.79 24.10 45.90
N ASP A 438 -14.86 23.14 46.03
CA ASP A 438 -13.97 22.77 44.92
C ASP A 438 -14.78 22.12 43.78
N VAL A 439 -15.70 21.22 44.13
CA VAL A 439 -16.59 20.55 43.17
C VAL A 439 -17.61 21.54 42.62
N ASP A 440 -18.26 22.30 43.49
CA ASP A 440 -19.32 23.25 43.11
C ASP A 440 -18.79 24.33 42.14
N SER A 441 -17.59 24.87 42.40
CA SER A 441 -16.98 25.88 41.51
C SER A 441 -16.61 25.32 40.14
N ILE A 442 -16.22 24.05 40.03
CA ILE A 442 -15.98 23.41 38.74
C ILE A 442 -17.30 23.19 38.01
N VAL A 443 -18.33 22.68 38.70
CA VAL A 443 -19.65 22.46 38.12
C VAL A 443 -20.25 23.77 37.60
N GLU A 444 -20.12 24.87 38.34
CA GLU A 444 -20.59 26.20 37.92
C GLU A 444 -19.89 26.68 36.64
N LYS A 445 -18.56 26.47 36.52
CA LYS A 445 -17.80 26.84 35.32
C LYS A 445 -18.11 25.95 34.11
N VAL A 446 -18.39 24.66 34.33
CA VAL A 446 -18.68 23.69 33.26
C VAL A 446 -20.12 23.82 32.76
N GLY A 447 -21.08 24.12 33.64
CA GLY A 447 -22.50 24.19 33.33
C GLY A 447 -23.23 22.87 33.59
N SER A 448 -24.17 22.51 32.70
CA SER A 448 -25.05 21.35 32.90
C SER A 448 -24.39 20.03 32.47
N PHE A 449 -24.67 18.97 33.22
CA PHE A 449 -24.34 17.61 32.83
C PHE A 449 -25.48 16.98 32.02
N GLY A 450 -25.13 16.23 30.99
CA GLY A 450 -26.05 15.47 30.16
C GLY A 450 -26.65 14.24 30.86
N PHE A 451 -27.57 13.57 30.17
CA PHE A 451 -28.25 12.36 30.67
C PHE A 451 -27.31 11.17 30.92
N ASP A 452 -26.13 11.18 30.32
CA ASP A 452 -25.07 10.19 30.52
C ASP A 452 -24.14 10.54 31.70
N ASN A 453 -24.49 11.56 32.47
CA ASN A 453 -23.75 12.05 33.64
C ASN A 453 -22.34 12.59 33.28
N ARG A 454 -22.20 13.12 32.06
CA ARG A 454 -21.00 13.77 31.54
C ARG A 454 -21.26 15.22 31.15
N ALA A 455 -20.18 15.98 31.08
CA ALA A 455 -20.13 17.31 30.52
C ALA A 455 -18.78 17.51 29.83
N GLY A 456 -18.72 18.49 28.94
CA GLY A 456 -17.49 18.95 28.34
C GLY A 456 -17.55 20.45 28.11
N LEU A 457 -16.54 20.97 27.44
CA LEU A 457 -16.44 22.38 27.10
C LEU A 457 -16.57 22.52 25.59
N GLU A 458 -17.26 23.56 25.12
CA GLU A 458 -17.39 23.82 23.69
C GLU A 458 -16.02 23.87 23.01
N GLN A 459 -15.93 23.30 21.81
CA GLN A 459 -14.71 23.24 21.02
C GLN A 459 -13.54 22.50 21.71
N GLN A 460 -13.78 21.73 22.77
CA GLN A 460 -12.74 20.97 23.49
C GLN A 460 -13.01 19.45 23.44
N LEU A 461 -11.94 18.66 23.55
CA LEU A 461 -12.01 17.19 23.64
C LEU A 461 -12.02 16.68 25.09
N HIS A 462 -11.96 17.57 26.07
CA HIS A 462 -11.93 17.19 27.47
C HIS A 462 -13.29 16.73 27.95
N ARG A 463 -13.30 15.80 28.91
CA ARG A 463 -14.51 15.20 29.42
C ARG A 463 -14.54 15.25 30.94
N ILE A 464 -15.62 15.79 31.50
CA ILE A 464 -15.86 15.84 32.93
C ILE A 464 -17.00 14.85 33.23
N SER A 465 -16.75 13.89 34.12
CA SER A 465 -17.75 12.91 34.55
C SER A 465 -18.05 13.09 36.03
N ALA A 466 -19.33 13.18 36.38
CA ALA A 466 -19.75 13.38 37.76
C ALA A 466 -19.92 12.05 38.51
N ILE A 467 -19.69 12.07 39.81
CA ILE A 467 -20.11 11.02 40.75
C ILE A 467 -21.20 11.63 41.61
N ARG A 468 -22.37 10.99 41.66
CA ARG A 468 -23.54 11.51 42.36
C ARG A 468 -23.88 10.68 43.60
N ASN A 469 -24.42 11.35 44.62
CA ASN A 469 -24.96 10.69 45.81
C ASN A 469 -26.42 10.23 45.55
N ARG A 470 -27.07 9.64 46.56
CA ARG A 470 -28.47 9.15 46.43
C ARG A 470 -29.49 10.28 46.19
N PRO A 471 -29.35 11.48 46.79
CA PRO A 471 -30.11 12.67 46.42
C PRO A 471 -29.83 13.26 45.03
N ASP A 472 -28.89 12.70 44.26
CA ASP A 472 -28.43 13.18 42.95
C ASP A 472 -27.47 14.39 42.97
N ASP A 473 -26.96 14.80 44.14
CA ASP A 473 -25.93 15.83 44.25
C ASP A 473 -24.59 15.30 43.72
N ILE A 474 -23.85 16.15 43.00
CA ILE A 474 -22.48 15.85 42.55
C ILE A 474 -21.54 15.89 43.76
N ILE A 475 -20.91 14.76 44.07
CA ILE A 475 -19.96 14.59 45.19
C ILE A 475 -18.53 14.29 44.73
N GLY A 476 -18.33 14.09 43.43
CA GLY A 476 -17.00 13.91 42.88
C GLY A 476 -16.98 14.13 41.36
N LEU A 477 -15.78 14.34 40.83
CA LEU A 477 -15.54 14.63 39.42
C LEU A 477 -14.32 13.85 38.93
N THR A 478 -14.42 13.31 37.72
CA THR A 478 -13.27 12.84 36.93
C THR A 478 -13.14 13.72 35.70
N LEU A 479 -12.05 14.49 35.60
CA LEU A 479 -11.72 15.34 34.47
C LEU A 479 -10.67 14.63 33.61
N ARG A 480 -11.06 14.20 32.42
CA ARG A 480 -10.18 13.53 31.45
C ARG A 480 -9.64 14.53 30.44
N VAL A 481 -8.33 14.54 30.27
CA VAL A 481 -7.63 15.40 29.30
C VAL A 481 -7.71 14.77 27.92
N GLY A 482 -8.67 15.23 27.10
CA GLY A 482 -8.69 14.96 25.67
C GLY A 482 -7.53 15.61 24.94
N ARG A 483 -6.98 14.92 23.93
CA ARG A 483 -5.92 15.40 23.05
C ARG A 483 -6.24 15.07 21.60
N HIS A 484 -5.74 15.89 20.69
CA HIS A 484 -5.78 15.64 19.25
C HIS A 484 -4.39 15.21 18.76
N VAL A 485 -4.36 14.23 17.86
CA VAL A 485 -3.11 13.75 17.26
C VAL A 485 -3.22 13.79 15.75
N SER A 486 -2.45 14.66 15.10
CA SER A 486 -2.40 14.79 13.64
C SER A 486 -1.31 13.90 13.03
N GLY A 487 -1.44 13.65 11.72
CA GLY A 487 -0.48 12.87 10.92
C GLY A 487 -0.74 11.36 10.89
N ASN A 488 -1.71 10.86 11.67
CA ASN A 488 -2.06 9.43 11.66
C ASN A 488 -2.66 8.97 10.33
N ALA A 489 -3.60 9.74 9.77
CA ALA A 489 -4.33 9.37 8.56
C ALA A 489 -3.45 9.25 7.32
N ASN A 490 -2.27 9.89 7.31
CA ASN A 490 -1.33 9.82 6.20
C ASN A 490 -0.85 8.38 5.93
N MET A 491 -0.87 7.48 6.92
CA MET A 491 -0.55 6.05 6.75
C MET A 491 -1.40 5.34 5.68
N ILE A 492 -2.57 5.90 5.35
CA ILE A 492 -3.59 5.29 4.47
C ILE A 492 -4.11 6.28 3.42
N ALA A 493 -3.31 7.27 3.03
CA ALA A 493 -3.74 8.31 2.10
C ALA A 493 -4.24 7.74 0.75
N ASP A 494 -3.60 6.69 0.23
CA ASP A 494 -4.07 5.92 -0.91
C ASP A 494 -5.50 5.39 -0.71
N LEU A 495 -5.80 4.81 0.46
CA LEU A 495 -7.13 4.27 0.76
C LEU A 495 -8.17 5.37 0.95
N LEU A 496 -7.76 6.56 1.37
CA LEU A 496 -8.66 7.70 1.56
C LEU A 496 -9.01 8.38 0.24
N PHE A 497 -8.04 8.54 -0.66
CA PHE A 497 -8.17 9.41 -1.82
C PHE A 497 -8.12 8.69 -3.17
N ALA A 498 -7.48 7.53 -3.28
CA ALA A 498 -7.35 6.84 -4.56
C ALA A 498 -8.67 6.24 -5.04
N ASP A 499 -9.34 5.47 -4.18
CA ASP A 499 -10.72 5.00 -4.39
C ASP A 499 -11.66 5.60 -3.33
N THR A 500 -12.37 6.64 -3.73
CA THR A 500 -13.27 7.40 -2.86
C THR A 500 -14.58 6.66 -2.54
N THR A 501 -14.80 5.47 -3.10
CA THR A 501 -16.04 4.71 -2.91
C THR A 501 -15.95 3.66 -1.80
N GLN A 502 -14.73 3.30 -1.39
CA GLN A 502 -14.48 2.22 -0.45
C GLN A 502 -14.73 2.65 1.00
N SER A 503 -15.51 1.84 1.72
CA SER A 503 -15.78 2.04 3.15
C SER A 503 -14.67 1.39 3.98
N ILE A 504 -14.22 2.08 5.04
CA ILE A 504 -13.11 1.66 5.88
C ILE A 504 -13.60 1.43 7.32
N LEU A 505 -13.28 0.26 7.87
CA LEU A 505 -13.55 -0.08 9.27
C LEU A 505 -12.24 -0.16 10.06
N PHE A 506 -12.09 0.73 11.04
CA PHE A 506 -10.99 0.69 12.00
C PHE A 506 -11.30 -0.31 13.12
N MET A 507 -10.45 -1.30 13.31
CA MET A 507 -10.63 -2.35 14.30
C MET A 507 -9.53 -2.30 15.36
N GLY A 508 -9.86 -2.68 16.58
CA GLY A 508 -8.89 -2.78 17.65
C GLY A 508 -9.51 -2.77 19.05
N GLU A 509 -8.72 -3.16 20.03
CA GLU A 509 -9.12 -3.17 21.44
C GLU A 509 -9.39 -1.74 21.97
N PRO A 510 -10.12 -1.58 23.10
CA PRO A 510 -10.22 -0.29 23.78
C PRO A 510 -8.83 0.33 24.03
N GLY A 511 -8.67 1.61 23.69
CA GLY A 511 -7.40 2.32 23.83
C GLY A 511 -6.37 2.08 22.72
N SER A 512 -6.73 1.43 21.60
CA SER A 512 -5.85 1.26 20.44
C SER A 512 -5.68 2.50 19.55
N GLY A 513 -6.37 3.61 19.85
CA GLY A 513 -6.29 4.86 19.07
C GLY A 513 -7.28 5.00 17.91
N LYS A 514 -8.26 4.08 17.76
CA LYS A 514 -9.30 4.13 16.70
C LYS A 514 -9.91 5.52 16.51
N THR A 515 -10.51 6.08 17.56
CA THR A 515 -11.19 7.38 17.51
C THR A 515 -10.24 8.51 17.12
N THR A 516 -8.97 8.45 17.57
CA THR A 516 -7.94 9.42 17.16
C THR A 516 -7.68 9.37 15.66
N VAL A 517 -7.60 8.17 15.08
CA VAL A 517 -7.43 7.99 13.63
C VAL A 517 -8.69 8.42 12.88
N VAL A 518 -9.87 7.98 13.31
CA VAL A 518 -11.16 8.33 12.71
C VAL A 518 -11.36 9.84 12.65
N ARG A 519 -11.02 10.56 13.73
CA ARG A 519 -11.10 12.02 13.80
C ARG A 519 -10.18 12.70 12.77
N GLU A 520 -8.95 12.24 12.63
CA GLU A 520 -8.02 12.81 11.64
C GLU A 520 -8.45 12.48 10.20
N VAL A 521 -8.92 11.25 9.95
CA VAL A 521 -9.51 10.86 8.65
C VAL A 521 -10.70 11.74 8.31
N THR A 522 -11.56 12.02 9.29
CA THR A 522 -12.73 12.92 9.12
C THR A 522 -12.28 14.29 8.65
N LYS A 523 -11.28 14.88 9.32
CA LYS A 523 -10.73 16.19 8.96
C LYS A 523 -10.24 16.21 7.51
N GLN A 524 -9.45 15.22 7.13
CA GLN A 524 -8.87 15.13 5.79
C GLN A 524 -9.94 14.93 4.70
N LEU A 525 -10.95 14.10 4.95
CA LEU A 525 -12.04 13.88 4.00
C LEU A 525 -12.95 15.11 3.88
N ALA A 526 -13.15 15.87 4.96
CA ALA A 526 -14.03 17.04 4.97
C ALA A 526 -13.51 18.21 4.10
N GLU A 527 -12.23 18.21 3.73
CA GLU A 527 -11.67 19.17 2.76
C GLU A 527 -12.23 18.96 1.34
N GLN A 528 -12.66 17.74 1.00
CA GLN A 528 -13.05 17.38 -0.38
C GLN A 528 -14.48 16.85 -0.51
N PHE A 529 -15.08 16.36 0.58
CA PHE A 529 -16.38 15.69 0.56
C PHE A 529 -17.37 16.30 1.56
N ASN A 530 -18.67 16.15 1.28
CA ASN A 530 -19.72 16.38 2.27
C ASN A 530 -19.68 15.28 3.34
N VAL A 531 -18.94 15.54 4.42
CA VAL A 531 -18.77 14.62 5.55
C VAL A 531 -19.76 14.93 6.67
N CYS A 532 -20.49 13.92 7.13
CA CYS A 532 -21.31 14.00 8.32
C CYS A 532 -20.91 12.95 9.36
N ILE A 533 -20.62 13.42 10.57
CA ILE A 533 -20.32 12.61 11.74
C ILE A 533 -21.65 12.27 12.43
N VAL A 534 -21.88 10.99 12.71
CA VAL A 534 -22.91 10.51 13.64
C VAL A 534 -22.18 10.20 14.95
N ASP A 535 -22.20 11.15 15.88
CA ASP A 535 -21.38 11.14 17.09
C ASP A 535 -22.21 10.71 18.30
N THR A 536 -21.98 9.49 18.79
CA THR A 536 -22.83 8.89 19.83
C THR A 536 -22.39 9.25 21.24
N SER A 537 -21.08 9.36 21.46
CA SER A 537 -20.49 9.64 22.77
C SER A 537 -19.78 10.99 22.81
N ASN A 538 -20.00 11.84 21.78
CA ASN A 538 -19.27 13.08 21.54
C ASN A 538 -17.74 12.86 21.52
N GLU A 539 -17.31 11.68 21.08
CA GLU A 539 -15.92 11.26 21.12
C GLU A 539 -15.15 11.76 19.90
N ILE A 540 -15.78 11.91 18.73
CA ILE A 540 -15.06 12.37 17.52
C ILE A 540 -14.90 13.88 17.56
N ALA A 541 -15.99 14.61 17.75
CA ALA A 541 -16.05 16.06 17.58
C ALA A 541 -15.97 16.83 18.90
N GLY A 542 -15.91 16.17 20.04
CA GLY A 542 -15.96 16.81 21.35
C GLY A 542 -17.40 17.17 21.76
N ASP A 543 -17.52 17.64 23.01
CA ASP A 543 -18.80 17.95 23.63
C ASP A 543 -19.27 19.39 23.33
N GLY A 544 -20.50 19.72 23.73
CA GLY A 544 -21.12 21.04 23.51
C GLY A 544 -21.60 21.25 22.07
N ASP A 545 -22.36 22.32 21.82
CA ASP A 545 -23.04 22.56 20.54
C ASP A 545 -22.09 22.84 19.37
N VAL A 546 -20.94 23.45 19.68
CA VAL A 546 -19.89 23.77 18.70
C VAL A 546 -18.81 22.69 18.71
N PRO A 547 -18.61 21.95 17.59
CA PRO A 547 -17.60 20.90 17.52
C PRO A 547 -16.18 21.46 17.60
N HIS A 548 -15.24 20.65 18.06
CA HIS A 548 -13.82 20.99 18.07
C HIS A 548 -13.28 21.18 16.64
N PRO A 549 -12.42 22.19 16.38
CA PRO A 549 -11.80 22.42 15.07
C PRO A 549 -11.02 21.24 14.46
N CYS A 550 -10.78 20.18 15.22
CA CYS A 550 -9.99 19.03 14.79
C CYS A 550 -10.73 18.17 13.76
N VAL A 551 -12.05 18.33 13.59
CA VAL A 551 -12.84 17.64 12.56
C VAL A 551 -12.98 18.45 11.26
N GLY A 552 -12.33 19.61 11.16
CA GLY A 552 -12.34 20.45 9.95
C GLY A 552 -13.75 20.91 9.58
N TYR A 553 -14.11 20.80 8.30
CA TYR A 553 -15.42 21.21 7.76
C TYR A 553 -16.54 20.18 7.99
N ALA A 554 -16.27 19.09 8.69
CA ALA A 554 -17.26 18.03 8.89
C ALA A 554 -18.47 18.54 9.68
N ARG A 555 -19.66 18.13 9.24
CA ARG A 555 -20.90 18.37 9.97
C ARG A 555 -21.08 17.29 11.04
N ARG A 556 -21.82 17.60 12.10
CA ARG A 556 -22.08 16.66 13.21
C ARG A 556 -23.58 16.53 13.48
N MET A 557 -24.03 15.29 13.64
CA MET A 557 -25.29 14.93 14.27
C MET A 557 -24.99 14.20 15.58
N MET A 558 -25.45 14.76 16.70
CA MET A 558 -25.32 14.14 18.02
C MET A 558 -26.42 13.09 18.20
N VAL A 559 -26.06 11.92 18.70
CA VAL A 559 -27.04 10.86 18.97
C VAL A 559 -27.57 11.01 20.40
N PRO A 560 -28.89 11.11 20.63
CA PRO A 560 -29.45 11.29 21.97
C PRO A 560 -29.20 10.13 22.95
N SER A 561 -29.08 8.90 22.43
CA SER A 561 -28.75 7.71 23.21
C SER A 561 -28.18 6.61 22.32
N LEU A 562 -27.45 5.66 22.91
CA LEU A 562 -26.83 4.55 22.17
C LEU A 562 -27.85 3.74 21.34
N ASP A 563 -29.10 3.61 21.79
CA ASP A 563 -30.14 2.88 21.06
C ASP A 563 -30.64 3.62 19.80
N GLN A 564 -30.41 4.93 19.73
CA GLN A 564 -30.88 5.79 18.63
C GLN A 564 -29.86 5.96 17.50
N GLN A 565 -28.62 5.46 17.64
CA GLN A 565 -27.56 5.63 16.64
C GLN A 565 -28.02 5.17 15.25
N SER A 566 -28.64 3.99 15.15
CA SER A 566 -29.17 3.48 13.88
C SER A 566 -30.23 4.40 13.25
N ASN A 567 -31.07 5.06 14.05
CA ASN A 567 -32.09 5.98 13.53
C ASN A 567 -31.46 7.26 13.00
N VAL A 568 -30.49 7.82 13.74
CA VAL A 568 -29.74 9.02 13.33
C VAL A 568 -28.92 8.75 12.07
N MET A 569 -28.35 7.55 11.91
CA MET A 569 -27.68 7.15 10.65
C MET A 569 -28.64 7.22 9.47
N ILE A 570 -29.86 6.67 9.58
CA ILE A 570 -30.84 6.71 8.50
C ILE A 570 -31.32 8.13 8.22
N GLU A 571 -31.58 8.91 9.27
CA GLU A 571 -31.97 10.32 9.18
C GLU A 571 -30.90 11.14 8.44
N CYS A 572 -29.62 10.94 8.78
CA CYS A 572 -28.49 11.61 8.14
C CYS A 572 -28.51 11.42 6.62
N VAL A 573 -28.71 10.18 6.16
CA VAL A 573 -28.81 9.89 4.72
C VAL A 573 -30.04 10.53 4.08
N GLN A 574 -31.18 10.53 4.78
CA GLN A 574 -32.44 11.07 4.25
C GLN A 574 -32.42 12.60 4.12
N ASN A 575 -31.79 13.29 5.07
CA ASN A 575 -31.93 14.74 5.23
C ASN A 575 -30.69 15.55 4.82
N HIS A 576 -29.50 14.93 4.82
CA HIS A 576 -28.25 15.66 4.63
C HIS A 576 -27.42 15.21 3.44
N THR A 577 -27.84 14.13 2.76
CA THR A 577 -27.18 13.59 1.54
C THR A 577 -25.64 13.54 1.68
N PRO A 578 -25.11 12.91 2.74
CA PRO A 578 -23.66 12.85 2.95
C PRO A 578 -23.00 12.01 1.85
N GLU A 579 -21.82 12.44 1.41
CA GLU A 579 -20.94 11.61 0.57
C GLU A 579 -20.18 10.62 1.45
N VAL A 580 -19.78 11.07 2.65
CA VAL A 580 -19.13 10.25 3.68
C VAL A 580 -19.86 10.37 5.01
N MET A 581 -20.15 9.23 5.63
CA MET A 581 -20.65 9.16 6.99
C MET A 581 -19.56 8.59 7.91
N VAL A 582 -19.26 9.33 8.98
CA VAL A 582 -18.30 8.92 10.00
C VAL A 582 -19.03 8.50 11.27
N ILE A 583 -18.67 7.34 11.81
CA ILE A 583 -19.28 6.76 13.01
C ILE A 583 -18.16 6.33 13.95
N ASP A 584 -18.26 6.67 15.23
CA ASP A 584 -17.19 6.31 16.18
C ASP A 584 -17.11 4.80 16.38
N GLU A 585 -18.21 4.16 16.78
CA GLU A 585 -18.24 2.72 17.01
C GLU A 585 -19.54 2.08 16.51
N ILE A 586 -19.43 0.92 15.85
CA ILE A 586 -20.56 0.03 15.51
C ILE A 586 -20.43 -1.25 16.33
N GLY A 587 -21.39 -1.49 17.22
CA GLY A 587 -21.40 -2.61 18.16
C GLY A 587 -22.71 -3.40 18.22
N ARG A 588 -23.79 -2.92 17.59
CA ARG A 588 -25.15 -3.48 17.76
C ARG A 588 -25.79 -3.92 16.45
N PRO A 589 -26.67 -4.95 16.46
CA PRO A 589 -27.27 -5.48 15.23
C PRO A 589 -28.06 -4.47 14.39
N ASN A 590 -28.77 -3.53 15.03
CA ASN A 590 -29.51 -2.46 14.36
C ASN A 590 -28.58 -1.46 13.66
N GLU A 591 -27.42 -1.16 14.24
CA GLU A 591 -26.40 -0.30 13.61
C GLU A 591 -25.77 -0.98 12.39
N VAL A 592 -25.60 -2.30 12.44
CA VAL A 592 -25.10 -3.09 11.29
C VAL A 592 -26.07 -3.02 10.12
N GLU A 593 -27.37 -3.14 10.39
CA GLU A 593 -28.39 -3.03 9.34
C GLU A 593 -28.51 -1.60 8.79
N ALA A 594 -28.40 -0.60 9.67
CA ALA A 594 -28.34 0.80 9.26
C ALA A 594 -27.10 1.06 8.38
N ALA A 595 -25.92 0.56 8.75
CA ALA A 595 -24.70 0.70 7.96
C ALA A 595 -24.85 0.09 6.56
N ARG A 596 -25.41 -1.11 6.47
CA ARG A 596 -25.74 -1.75 5.17
C ARG A 596 -26.66 -0.89 4.33
N THR A 597 -27.73 -0.37 4.94
CA THR A 597 -28.70 0.50 4.27
C THR A 597 -28.03 1.78 3.76
N CYS A 598 -27.18 2.43 4.57
CA CYS A 598 -26.43 3.62 4.16
C CYS A 598 -25.48 3.33 3.00
N LYS A 599 -24.72 2.23 3.06
CA LYS A 599 -23.80 1.82 1.98
C LYS A 599 -24.56 1.50 0.69
N GLN A 600 -25.70 0.80 0.76
CA GLN A 600 -26.55 0.52 -0.41
C GLN A 600 -27.10 1.79 -1.07
N ARG A 601 -27.27 2.87 -0.30
CA ARG A 601 -27.65 4.20 -0.81
C ARG A 601 -26.47 4.99 -1.38
N GLY A 602 -25.28 4.40 -1.44
CA GLY A 602 -24.08 4.99 -2.04
C GLY A 602 -23.23 5.83 -1.10
N VAL A 603 -23.52 5.82 0.21
CA VAL A 603 -22.73 6.57 1.21
C VAL A 603 -21.46 5.80 1.55
N ARG A 604 -20.31 6.47 1.49
CA ARG A 604 -19.04 5.92 1.98
C ARG A 604 -19.04 5.93 3.51
N LEU A 605 -18.70 4.82 4.14
CA LEU A 605 -18.67 4.71 5.60
C LEU A 605 -17.24 4.69 6.12
N ILE A 606 -16.96 5.53 7.12
CA ILE A 606 -15.77 5.45 7.96
C ILE A 606 -16.25 5.14 9.36
N ALA A 607 -15.91 3.96 9.88
CA ALA A 607 -16.37 3.56 11.20
C ALA A 607 -15.29 2.86 11.99
N SER A 608 -15.53 2.64 13.29
CA SER A 608 -14.72 1.74 14.09
C SER A 608 -15.52 0.62 14.75
N ALA A 609 -14.85 -0.45 15.14
CA ALA A 609 -15.42 -1.57 15.89
C ALA A 609 -14.36 -2.23 16.79
N HIS A 610 -14.82 -2.97 17.81
CA HIS A 610 -13.93 -3.72 18.70
C HIS A 610 -13.47 -5.06 18.10
N GLY A 611 -12.20 -5.38 18.34
CA GLY A 611 -11.60 -6.68 18.01
C GLY A 611 -10.70 -6.63 16.78
N ASP A 612 -10.63 -7.76 16.08
CA ASP A 612 -9.91 -8.00 14.82
C ASP A 612 -10.85 -8.74 13.85
N LEU A 613 -10.46 -8.87 12.57
CA LEU A 613 -11.27 -9.49 11.54
C LEU A 613 -11.66 -10.93 11.90
N ARG A 614 -10.74 -11.72 12.45
CA ARG A 614 -10.99 -13.12 12.85
C ARG A 614 -12.05 -13.20 13.96
N LYS A 615 -12.00 -12.32 14.95
CA LYS A 615 -13.03 -12.22 16.01
C LYS A 615 -14.36 -11.70 15.44
N LEU A 616 -14.32 -10.75 14.51
CA LEU A 616 -15.51 -10.16 13.92
C LEU A 616 -16.32 -11.17 13.11
N VAL A 617 -15.67 -12.02 12.30
CA VAL A 617 -16.33 -13.12 11.55
C VAL A 617 -17.10 -14.06 12.48
N LYS A 618 -16.57 -14.31 13.69
CA LYS A 618 -17.19 -15.17 14.70
C LYS A 618 -18.30 -14.49 15.50
N ASN A 619 -18.40 -13.16 15.48
CA ASN A 619 -19.34 -12.41 16.30
C ASN A 619 -20.73 -12.33 15.62
N PRO A 620 -21.77 -13.05 16.10
CA PRO A 620 -23.07 -13.08 15.44
C PRO A 620 -23.77 -11.71 15.40
N LYS A 621 -23.44 -10.79 16.31
CA LYS A 621 -24.08 -9.46 16.38
C LYS A 621 -23.58 -8.51 15.29
N ILE A 622 -22.30 -8.58 14.95
CA ILE A 622 -21.64 -7.59 14.06
C ILE A 622 -20.93 -8.18 12.84
N ARG A 623 -20.85 -9.52 12.69
CA ARG A 623 -20.31 -10.16 11.46
C ARG A 623 -21.01 -9.72 10.18
N GLY A 624 -22.20 -9.13 10.30
CA GLY A 624 -22.90 -8.54 9.18
C GLY A 624 -22.15 -7.41 8.47
N LEU A 625 -21.22 -6.74 9.17
CA LEU A 625 -20.34 -5.70 8.60
C LEU A 625 -19.39 -6.26 7.53
N VAL A 626 -19.09 -7.56 7.55
CA VAL A 626 -18.21 -8.24 6.59
C VAL A 626 -18.93 -9.27 5.73
N GLY A 627 -20.24 -9.10 5.57
CA GLY A 627 -21.06 -9.94 4.68
C GLY A 627 -21.76 -11.11 5.38
N GLY A 628 -21.60 -11.25 6.71
CA GLY A 628 -22.24 -12.31 7.49
C GLY A 628 -21.67 -13.71 7.21
N VAL A 629 -22.20 -14.71 7.91
CA VAL A 629 -21.82 -16.12 7.73
C VAL A 629 -23.07 -16.99 7.75
N GLU A 630 -23.21 -17.81 6.71
CA GLU A 630 -24.29 -18.76 6.49
C GLU A 630 -23.74 -20.17 6.37
N THR A 631 -24.54 -21.17 6.72
CA THR A 631 -24.18 -22.58 6.55
C THR A 631 -24.99 -23.18 5.41
N VAL A 632 -24.30 -23.68 4.39
CA VAL A 632 -24.90 -24.31 3.22
C VAL A 632 -24.60 -25.81 3.17
N THR A 633 -25.54 -26.58 2.62
CA THR A 633 -25.37 -28.01 2.39
C THR A 633 -24.76 -28.25 1.01
N LEU A 634 -23.55 -28.79 0.97
CA LEU A 634 -22.86 -29.24 -0.22
C LEU A 634 -23.46 -30.55 -0.74
N GLY A 635 -23.61 -30.66 -2.06
CA GLY A 635 -23.89 -31.95 -2.71
C GLY A 635 -22.69 -32.91 -2.61
N ASP A 636 -22.92 -34.21 -2.83
CA ASP A 636 -21.93 -35.27 -2.60
C ASP A 636 -20.61 -35.04 -3.37
N MET A 637 -20.68 -34.58 -4.62
CA MET A 637 -19.51 -34.28 -5.44
C MET A 637 -18.69 -33.11 -4.88
N ALA A 638 -19.36 -32.02 -4.48
CA ALA A 638 -18.70 -30.85 -3.90
C ALA A 638 -18.11 -31.16 -2.51
N ALA A 639 -18.83 -31.92 -1.68
CA ALA A 639 -18.34 -32.36 -0.38
C ALA A 639 -17.13 -33.29 -0.49
N ARG A 640 -17.07 -34.15 -1.53
CA ARG A 640 -15.88 -34.95 -1.86
C ARG A 640 -14.71 -34.09 -2.32
N ALA A 641 -14.93 -33.13 -3.21
CA ALA A 641 -13.90 -32.22 -3.69
C ALA A 641 -13.30 -31.38 -2.55
N GLU A 642 -14.16 -30.90 -1.63
CA GLU A 642 -13.75 -30.14 -0.46
C GLU A 642 -12.95 -30.99 0.55
N SER A 643 -13.39 -32.23 0.76
CA SER A 643 -12.67 -33.20 1.60
C SER A 643 -11.28 -33.51 1.05
N LYS A 644 -11.11 -33.54 -0.28
CA LYS A 644 -9.80 -33.68 -0.95
C LYS A 644 -8.94 -32.42 -0.82
N LYS A 645 -9.53 -31.21 -0.88
CA LYS A 645 -8.79 -29.96 -0.69
C LYS A 645 -8.21 -29.80 0.71
N LYS A 646 -8.94 -30.21 1.76
CA LYS A 646 -8.48 -30.10 3.17
C LYS A 646 -7.47 -31.16 3.59
N LYS A 647 -7.30 -32.23 2.80
CA LYS A 647 -6.44 -33.37 3.13
C LYS A 647 -5.52 -33.64 1.93
N GLY A 648 -4.33 -33.07 1.93
CA GLY A 648 -3.31 -33.28 0.88
C GLY A 648 -2.79 -34.73 0.85
N GLY A 649 -3.60 -35.68 0.36
CA GLY A 649 -3.22 -37.09 0.19
C GLY A 649 -4.42 -38.04 0.08
N GLU A 650 -4.34 -39.00 -0.85
CA GLU A 650 -5.45 -39.85 -1.33
C GLU A 650 -6.03 -40.87 -0.32
N ASN A 651 -5.51 -41.00 0.90
CA ASN A 651 -5.91 -42.09 1.79
C ASN A 651 -6.33 -41.61 3.19
N SER A 652 -7.64 -41.35 3.40
CA SER A 652 -8.27 -41.50 4.73
C SER A 652 -9.80 -41.57 4.69
N SER A 653 -10.34 -42.56 5.38
CA SER A 653 -11.77 -42.89 5.58
C SER A 653 -12.47 -41.96 6.60
N GLY A 654 -12.39 -40.64 6.40
CA GLY A 654 -13.15 -39.66 7.17
C GLY A 654 -14.52 -39.36 6.55
N GLY A 655 -15.57 -39.28 7.36
CA GLY A 655 -16.95 -39.04 6.91
C GLY A 655 -17.13 -37.75 6.10
N LEU A 656 -18.04 -37.80 5.11
CA LEU A 656 -18.31 -36.71 4.18
C LEU A 656 -18.99 -35.54 4.92
N GLN A 657 -18.28 -34.45 5.18
CA GLN A 657 -18.88 -33.27 5.81
C GLN A 657 -19.66 -32.47 4.75
N LYS A 658 -20.99 -32.54 4.83
CA LYS A 658 -21.89 -31.87 3.87
C LYS A 658 -22.21 -30.43 4.23
N LEU A 659 -21.88 -29.95 5.42
CA LEU A 659 -22.15 -28.57 5.82
C LEU A 659 -20.88 -27.72 5.66
N LYS A 660 -20.97 -26.63 4.90
CA LYS A 660 -19.88 -25.66 4.72
C LYS A 660 -20.38 -24.26 5.10
N SER A 661 -19.57 -23.54 5.87
CA SER A 661 -19.82 -22.12 6.14
C SER A 661 -19.32 -21.29 4.95
N GLN A 662 -20.12 -20.32 4.53
CA GLN A 662 -19.77 -19.35 3.52
C GLN A 662 -20.27 -17.97 3.92
N ARG A 663 -19.76 -16.93 3.27
CA ARG A 663 -20.24 -15.57 3.47
C ARG A 663 -21.65 -15.40 2.88
N GLY A 664 -22.52 -14.66 3.56
CA GLY A 664 -23.93 -14.47 3.16
C GLY A 664 -24.15 -13.40 2.08
N GLY A 665 -23.19 -12.47 1.91
CA GLY A 665 -23.27 -11.41 0.92
C GLY A 665 -21.99 -10.57 0.83
N PRO A 666 -21.98 -9.49 0.03
CA PRO A 666 -20.84 -8.58 -0.01
C PRO A 666 -20.61 -7.92 1.36
N PRO A 667 -19.36 -7.55 1.69
CA PRO A 667 -19.08 -6.90 2.95
C PRO A 667 -19.61 -5.46 2.92
N THR A 668 -19.97 -4.92 4.08
CA THR A 668 -20.39 -3.50 4.20
C THR A 668 -19.17 -2.58 4.15
N PHE A 669 -18.04 -3.07 4.66
CA PHE A 669 -16.75 -2.41 4.62
C PHE A 669 -15.82 -3.15 3.68
N ASP A 670 -15.23 -2.41 2.76
CA ASP A 670 -14.35 -2.93 1.71
C ASP A 670 -12.93 -3.16 2.25
N ILE A 671 -12.53 -2.29 3.20
CA ILE A 671 -11.21 -2.26 3.83
C ILE A 671 -11.35 -2.35 5.35
N ILE A 672 -10.44 -3.09 5.99
CA ILE A 672 -10.27 -3.07 7.46
C ILE A 672 -8.85 -2.61 7.80
N VAL A 673 -8.74 -1.72 8.78
CA VAL A 673 -7.47 -1.29 9.38
C VAL A 673 -7.45 -1.74 10.83
N GLU A 674 -6.62 -2.72 11.17
CA GLU A 674 -6.45 -3.21 12.54
C GLU A 674 -5.35 -2.43 13.26
N LEU A 675 -5.72 -1.87 14.41
CA LEU A 675 -4.89 -1.09 15.32
C LEU A 675 -4.70 -1.85 16.63
N ARG A 676 -3.45 -1.96 17.09
CA ARG A 676 -3.11 -2.63 18.35
C ARG A 676 -2.76 -1.61 19.43
N ARG A 677 -3.12 -1.93 20.68
CA ARG A 677 -2.83 -1.07 21.83
C ARG A 677 -1.32 -1.01 22.05
N GLY A 678 -0.78 0.22 22.11
CA GLY A 678 0.67 0.45 22.26
C GLY A 678 1.45 0.43 20.94
N GLU A 679 0.83 0.09 19.81
CA GLU A 679 1.48 -0.01 18.50
C GLU A 679 0.94 1.07 17.53
N GLN A 680 0.85 2.34 17.99
CA GLN A 680 0.30 3.45 17.20
C GLN A 680 1.01 3.73 15.86
N HIS A 681 2.20 3.16 15.67
CA HIS A 681 3.04 3.27 14.48
C HIS A 681 2.99 2.05 13.55
N VAL A 682 2.26 0.98 13.91
CA VAL A 682 2.20 -0.28 13.14
C VAL A 682 0.75 -0.66 12.90
N TRP A 683 0.32 -0.64 11.64
CA TRP A 683 -1.06 -0.90 11.26
C TRP A 683 -1.12 -2.11 10.33
N ARG A 684 -2.10 -2.98 10.55
CA ARG A 684 -2.42 -4.04 9.61
C ARG A 684 -3.62 -3.62 8.77
N ILE A 685 -3.52 -3.76 7.46
CA ILE A 685 -4.54 -3.31 6.51
C ILE A 685 -4.95 -4.48 5.64
N ILE A 686 -6.25 -4.80 5.68
CA ILE A 686 -6.89 -5.75 4.76
C ILE A 686 -7.60 -4.92 3.69
N THR A 687 -7.08 -4.95 2.47
CA THR A 687 -7.62 -4.17 1.33
C THR A 687 -8.74 -4.89 0.58
N ASP A 688 -8.86 -6.21 0.72
CA ASP A 688 -10.00 -7.01 0.24
C ASP A 688 -10.57 -7.86 1.38
N VAL A 689 -11.48 -7.25 2.14
CA VAL A 689 -12.18 -7.90 3.25
C VAL A 689 -12.96 -9.13 2.78
N GLY A 690 -13.49 -9.11 1.56
CA GLY A 690 -14.29 -10.22 1.06
C GLY A 690 -13.47 -11.49 0.90
N THR A 691 -12.35 -11.38 0.18
CA THR A 691 -11.41 -12.49 -0.01
C THR A 691 -10.83 -12.96 1.33
N ALA A 692 -10.51 -12.03 2.25
CA ALA A 692 -9.99 -12.38 3.57
C ALA A 692 -11.01 -13.18 4.40
N VAL A 693 -12.30 -12.79 4.41
CA VAL A 693 -13.35 -13.55 5.11
C VAL A 693 -13.52 -14.94 4.50
N ASP A 694 -13.55 -15.05 3.18
CA ASP A 694 -13.72 -16.34 2.51
C ASP A 694 -12.55 -17.29 2.84
N LYS A 695 -11.31 -16.79 2.86
CA LYS A 695 -10.12 -17.53 3.32
C LYS A 695 -10.22 -17.95 4.79
N ILE A 696 -10.67 -17.06 5.69
CA ILE A 696 -10.89 -17.40 7.11
C ILE A 696 -11.91 -18.53 7.27
N LEU A 697 -13.01 -18.51 6.52
CA LEU A 697 -14.04 -19.55 6.56
C LEU A 697 -13.56 -20.90 6.03
N ASP A 698 -12.64 -20.87 5.07
CA ASP A 698 -11.97 -22.06 4.54
C ASP A 698 -10.82 -22.56 5.45
N GLY A 699 -10.48 -21.82 6.50
CA GLY A 699 -9.40 -22.15 7.44
C GLY A 699 -8.00 -21.86 6.88
N GLN A 700 -7.90 -20.96 5.91
CA GLN A 700 -6.67 -20.53 5.26
C GLN A 700 -6.16 -19.21 5.84
N GLU A 701 -4.89 -18.92 5.61
CA GLU A 701 -4.31 -17.61 5.85
C GLU A 701 -4.73 -16.63 4.75
N PHE A 702 -4.82 -15.35 5.12
CA PHE A 702 -5.10 -14.27 4.19
C PHE A 702 -3.98 -13.24 4.18
N GLU A 703 -3.85 -12.57 3.05
CA GLU A 703 -2.83 -11.54 2.87
C GLU A 703 -3.33 -10.22 3.47
N ALA A 704 -2.44 -9.52 4.16
CA ALA A 704 -2.65 -8.17 4.67
C ALA A 704 -1.38 -7.34 4.48
N GLN A 705 -1.52 -6.02 4.43
CA GLN A 705 -0.38 -5.11 4.47
C GLN A 705 -0.04 -4.77 5.92
N ARG A 706 1.23 -4.85 6.28
CA ARG A 706 1.78 -4.25 7.50
C ARG A 706 2.43 -2.93 7.13
N ARG A 707 1.83 -1.82 7.55
CA ARG A 707 2.41 -0.48 7.37
C ARG A 707 3.02 0.00 8.67
N THR A 708 4.27 0.43 8.62
CA THR A 708 5.02 0.90 9.79
C THR A 708 5.52 2.31 9.57
N ARG A 709 5.38 3.19 10.58
CA ARG A 709 5.94 4.54 10.56
C ARG A 709 7.04 4.69 11.59
N ASN A 710 8.22 5.13 11.17
CA ASN A 710 9.28 5.53 12.08
C ASN A 710 8.80 6.71 12.97
N PRO A 711 8.85 6.60 14.31
CA PRO A 711 8.34 7.64 15.21
C PRO A 711 9.11 8.97 15.14
N GLU A 712 10.39 8.95 14.79
CA GLU A 712 11.28 10.12 14.80
C GLU A 712 11.28 10.83 13.45
N THR A 713 11.35 10.06 12.35
CA THR A 713 11.46 10.61 10.99
C THR A 713 10.12 10.69 10.28
N GLY A 714 9.12 9.91 10.72
CA GLY A 714 7.85 9.75 10.02
C GLY A 714 7.93 8.89 8.77
N ALA A 715 9.10 8.29 8.47
CA ALA A 715 9.29 7.44 7.29
C ALA A 715 8.32 6.27 7.34
N LEU A 716 7.64 6.02 6.22
CA LEU A 716 6.63 4.97 6.10
C LEU A 716 7.24 3.77 5.37
N SER A 717 7.07 2.59 5.94
CA SER A 717 7.39 1.33 5.29
C SER A 717 6.16 0.44 5.13
N LEU A 718 6.22 -0.45 4.13
CA LEU A 718 5.14 -1.38 3.79
C LEU A 718 5.69 -2.77 3.53
N GLU A 719 5.10 -3.75 4.20
CA GLU A 719 5.37 -5.18 4.03
C GLU A 719 4.05 -5.93 3.78
N LEU A 720 4.12 -7.07 3.08
CA LEU A 720 3.00 -8.01 2.99
C LEU A 720 3.17 -9.09 4.06
N GLU A 721 2.09 -9.38 4.79
CA GLU A 721 2.05 -10.46 5.78
C GLU A 721 0.88 -11.41 5.53
N TRP A 722 1.03 -12.66 5.96
CA TRP A 722 -0.01 -13.68 5.91
C TRP A 722 -0.52 -13.93 7.33
N ALA A 723 -1.83 -13.79 7.54
CA ALA A 723 -2.46 -13.70 8.86
C ALA A 723 -3.58 -14.73 9.09
#